data_AF-A0A7D7LS76-F1
#
_entry.id   AF-A0A7D7LS76-F1
#
_cell.length_a   1.000
_cell.length_b   1.000
_cell.length_c   1.000
_cell.angle_alpha   90.00
_cell.angle_beta   90.00
_cell.angle_gamma   90.00
#
_symmetry.space_group_name_H-M   'P 1'
#
loop_
_entity.id
_entity.type
_entity.pdbx_description
1 polymer ?
#
loop_
_entity_poly.entity_id
_entity_poly.type
_entity_poly.pdbx_seq_one_letter_code
_entity_poly.pdbx_strand_id
1 'polypeptide(L)'
;MSSPVSLTLTARHNPSAAEARRGIIRVHPEVLTALSLREWDAVSITGARVTAAVVAATDASAPTGVALLDEIAFSNAGVRENSPVVLAPVVVQGAGRVVVSGSILATQSITESTLRRALLGKVLSVGDAVSLLPRDLGPELAATEATRALARSVGITWTTELLTVTATDPGSPVSVQTNTAVLWSTTAGEVPPLVDRARPGSPGIPGALGIVPDAGPGRSVSTASTPTPAPRPADDVPVRPVAELVGVDSQVTKLTEWLAITLDEPDVLRALGAAPRLGVLVTGPAGAGKATLVRSVCAPRTLVTVDGPTTGATEPNARLRTVADAVARARSAGGVLLITDVDALLPSEPEPVATLILDELRAGIADGRIALIATTAEPVRLDARLRDPALCDRELLIGLPDAATRARLLSAILSAVPTEGDLDLTSVAARTPGFVAGDLAALAREAALRAATRASSEKSKPSLRTEDLLGALDVIRPVSRSGSPEVALGSITLDDVGDMVETKQALTEAVLWPLQHPDTFARLGVDPPRGVLLFGPPGCGKTFVVRALAASGQLSVHTVKGAELMDKWVGSSEKAVRDLFARARESAPSLIFLDEVDALAPRRGQSSDSGVGDRVVAALLTELDGVEPLQDVVVLGATNRPDLIDPALLRPGRLERLVFVPPPDAAARGDILRATGRDVPLDGVDLDELAADLDGYSAADCSAVLREAALSAMRRDIDAAAVTAVDVEEARRRVRPSLDAAQVENLRAYADKRLD
;
A
#
# COMPACT_ATOMS: atom_id res chain seq x y z
N MET A 1 -0.85 -15.77 -24.72
CA MET A 1 -0.15 -14.67 -24.00
C MET A 1 -0.16 -13.47 -24.93
N SER A 2 -1.09 -12.53 -24.73
CA SER A 2 -1.11 -11.28 -25.48
C SER A 2 0.11 -10.46 -25.07
N SER A 3 0.84 -9.87 -26.02
CA SER A 3 1.87 -8.87 -25.70
C SER A 3 1.26 -7.80 -24.79
N PRO A 4 1.98 -7.32 -23.76
CA PRO A 4 1.48 -6.25 -22.91
C PRO A 4 1.16 -5.04 -23.81
N VAL A 5 -0.03 -4.46 -23.61
CA VAL A 5 -0.46 -3.28 -24.36
C VAL A 5 0.53 -2.15 -24.06
N SER A 6 1.13 -1.59 -25.11
CA SER A 6 2.06 -0.48 -25.01
C SER A 6 1.70 0.61 -26.02
N LEU A 7 2.06 1.86 -25.70
CA LEU A 7 1.82 3.02 -26.54
C LEU A 7 3.12 3.81 -26.70
N THR A 8 3.37 4.27 -27.92
CA THR A 8 4.47 5.19 -28.22
C THR A 8 3.92 6.61 -28.19
N LEU A 9 4.45 7.44 -27.30
CA LEU A 9 4.07 8.84 -27.12
C LEU A 9 5.28 9.74 -27.32
N THR A 10 5.05 11.03 -27.47
CA THR A 10 6.12 12.05 -27.53
C THR A 10 6.40 12.56 -26.12
N ALA A 11 7.65 12.40 -25.64
CA ALA A 11 8.04 12.90 -24.33
C ALA A 11 8.22 14.43 -24.34
N ARG A 12 7.52 15.15 -23.46
CA ARG A 12 7.68 16.60 -23.26
C ARG A 12 7.97 16.93 -21.80
N HIS A 13 8.62 18.06 -21.55
CA HIS A 13 8.90 18.52 -20.19
C HIS A 13 7.61 18.92 -19.45
N ASN A 14 7.42 18.41 -18.24
CA ASN A 14 6.39 18.89 -17.32
C ASN A 14 6.86 20.20 -16.65
N PRO A 15 6.27 21.36 -16.97
CA PRO A 15 6.68 22.63 -16.38
C PRO A 15 6.25 22.78 -14.91
N SER A 16 5.45 21.85 -14.37
CA SER A 16 4.95 21.91 -13.00
C SER A 16 6.07 21.73 -11.99
N ALA A 17 6.51 22.85 -11.40
CA ALA A 17 7.47 22.86 -10.30
C ALA A 17 6.93 22.17 -9.02
N ALA A 18 5.62 21.89 -8.93
CA ALA A 18 5.04 21.14 -7.82
C ALA A 18 5.29 19.62 -7.97
N GLU A 19 5.41 19.13 -9.20
CA GLU A 19 5.51 17.71 -9.54
C GLU A 19 6.94 17.27 -9.91
N ALA A 20 7.83 18.23 -10.14
CA ALA A 20 9.22 17.94 -10.48
C ALA A 20 9.91 17.03 -9.44
N ARG A 21 10.64 16.03 -9.95
CA ARG A 21 11.49 15.09 -9.21
C ARG A 21 10.74 14.12 -8.29
N ARG A 22 9.48 13.86 -8.61
CA ARG A 22 8.62 12.92 -7.85
C ARG A 22 8.49 11.55 -8.50
N GLY A 23 8.93 11.40 -9.74
CA GLY A 23 8.68 10.17 -10.49
C GLY A 23 7.21 10.03 -10.88
N ILE A 24 6.56 11.16 -11.19
CA ILE A 24 5.19 11.20 -11.73
C ILE A 24 5.28 11.55 -13.21
N ILE A 25 4.58 10.78 -14.04
CA ILE A 25 4.42 11.04 -15.47
C ILE A 25 2.96 11.37 -15.74
N ARG A 26 2.69 12.48 -16.43
CA ARG A 26 1.32 12.85 -16.79
C ARG A 26 1.03 12.45 -18.23
N VAL A 27 -0.11 11.82 -18.47
CA VAL A 27 -0.58 11.43 -19.80
C VAL A 27 -2.05 11.77 -19.96
N HIS A 28 -2.52 11.86 -21.20
CA HIS A 28 -3.93 12.10 -21.47
C HIS A 28 -4.82 10.97 -20.90
N PRO A 29 -6.03 11.26 -20.39
CA PRO A 29 -6.96 10.22 -19.90
C PRO A 29 -7.25 9.07 -20.89
N GLU A 30 -7.23 9.35 -22.20
CA GLU A 30 -7.32 8.31 -23.23
C GLU A 30 -6.17 7.31 -23.17
N VAL A 31 -4.94 7.77 -22.88
CA VAL A 31 -3.76 6.90 -22.74
C VAL A 31 -3.94 5.98 -21.53
N LEU A 32 -4.46 6.51 -20.42
CA LEU A 32 -4.78 5.71 -19.22
C LEU A 32 -5.80 4.61 -19.56
N THR A 33 -6.89 5.01 -20.23
CA THR A 33 -7.96 4.10 -20.66
C THR A 33 -7.43 3.02 -21.59
N ALA A 34 -6.64 3.41 -22.59
CA ALA A 34 -6.03 2.52 -23.58
C ALA A 34 -5.07 1.49 -22.93
N LEU A 35 -4.23 1.93 -21.99
CA LEU A 35 -3.32 1.05 -21.23
C LEU A 35 -4.02 0.28 -20.10
N SER A 36 -5.29 0.57 -19.80
CA SER A 36 -5.98 0.11 -18.59
C SER A 36 -5.22 0.41 -17.31
N LEU A 37 -4.66 1.60 -17.27
CA LEU A 37 -4.08 2.18 -16.09
C LEU A 37 -5.10 3.13 -15.46
N ARG A 38 -5.09 3.19 -14.14
CA ARG A 38 -5.73 4.25 -13.38
C ARG A 38 -4.66 5.27 -13.01
N GLU A 39 -5.10 6.45 -12.59
CA GLU A 39 -4.18 7.34 -11.90
C GLU A 39 -3.54 6.61 -10.70
N TRP A 40 -2.26 6.89 -10.51
CA TRP A 40 -1.38 6.33 -9.47
C TRP A 40 -0.92 4.89 -9.71
N ASP A 41 -1.29 4.26 -10.81
CA ASP A 41 -0.69 3.00 -11.23
C ASP A 41 0.76 3.21 -11.70
N ALA A 42 1.56 2.14 -11.61
CA ALA A 42 2.92 2.18 -12.10
C ALA A 42 2.96 1.88 -13.61
N VAL A 43 3.80 2.64 -14.31
CA VAL A 43 4.03 2.49 -15.75
C VAL A 43 5.53 2.35 -16.01
N SER A 44 5.92 1.41 -16.86
CA SER A 44 7.28 1.35 -17.38
C SER A 44 7.45 2.40 -18.48
N ILE A 45 8.54 3.15 -18.41
CA ILE A 45 8.96 4.14 -19.39
C ILE A 45 10.18 3.57 -20.11
N THR A 46 10.04 3.29 -21.40
CA THR A 46 11.12 2.74 -22.22
C THR A 46 11.60 3.79 -23.22
N GLY A 47 12.83 4.25 -23.01
CA GLY A 47 13.60 5.08 -23.93
C GLY A 47 14.89 4.38 -24.34
N ALA A 48 16.03 5.05 -24.18
CA ALA A 48 17.34 4.39 -24.26
C ALA A 48 17.61 3.48 -23.05
N ARG A 49 16.93 3.75 -21.94
CA ARG A 49 16.90 2.95 -20.73
C ARG A 49 15.45 2.66 -20.36
N VAL A 50 15.24 1.60 -19.59
CA VAL A 50 13.93 1.26 -19.02
C VAL A 50 13.92 1.73 -17.57
N THR A 51 12.95 2.56 -17.22
CA THR A 51 12.67 2.98 -15.85
C THR A 51 11.18 2.81 -15.56
N ALA A 52 10.76 3.08 -14.33
CA ALA A 52 9.36 3.02 -13.95
C ALA A 52 8.98 4.29 -13.19
N ALA A 53 7.75 4.74 -13.40
CA ALA A 53 7.19 5.92 -12.76
C ALA A 53 5.73 5.66 -12.41
N VAL A 54 5.13 6.61 -11.71
CA VAL A 54 3.71 6.60 -11.38
C VAL A 54 2.97 7.48 -12.38
N VAL A 55 1.87 6.98 -12.96
CA VAL A 55 1.11 7.71 -13.97
C VAL A 55 -0.02 8.55 -13.35
N ALA A 56 -0.27 9.74 -13.87
CA ALA A 56 -1.40 10.60 -13.51
C ALA A 56 -2.03 11.21 -14.78
N ALA A 57 -3.29 11.64 -14.73
CA ALA A 57 -3.93 12.26 -15.90
C ALA A 57 -3.48 13.72 -16.09
N THR A 58 -3.38 14.17 -17.33
CA THR A 58 -3.36 15.60 -17.69
C THR A 58 -4.78 16.16 -17.76
N ASP A 59 -4.90 17.49 -17.86
CA ASP A 59 -6.15 18.11 -18.29
C ASP A 59 -6.61 17.58 -19.66
N ALA A 60 -7.92 17.48 -19.86
CA ALA A 60 -8.53 16.97 -21.10
C ALA A 60 -8.24 17.82 -22.35
N SER A 61 -7.71 19.04 -22.18
CA SER A 61 -7.27 19.89 -23.29
C SER A 61 -5.83 19.59 -23.76
N ALA A 62 -5.10 18.71 -23.07
CA ALA A 62 -3.74 18.34 -23.44
C ALA A 62 -3.73 17.37 -24.63
N PRO A 63 -2.68 17.38 -25.47
CA PRO A 63 -2.59 16.45 -26.60
C PRO A 63 -2.45 14.99 -26.14
N THR A 64 -3.19 14.10 -26.80
CA THR A 64 -3.28 12.65 -26.54
C THR A 64 -1.95 11.92 -26.77
N GLY A 65 -1.23 12.28 -27.82
CA GLY A 65 0.07 11.72 -28.20
C GLY A 65 1.27 12.17 -27.36
N VAL A 66 1.07 12.84 -26.23
CA VAL A 66 2.15 13.42 -25.39
C VAL A 66 2.18 12.82 -24.00
N ALA A 67 3.40 12.53 -23.52
CA ALA A 67 3.66 12.23 -22.12
C ALA A 67 4.51 13.34 -21.50
N LEU A 68 4.06 13.92 -20.38
CA LEU A 68 4.79 14.93 -19.65
C LEU A 68 5.67 14.27 -18.58
N LEU A 69 6.98 14.39 -18.74
CA LEU A 69 8.00 13.83 -17.85
C LEU A 69 8.72 14.96 -17.12
N ASP A 70 9.13 14.72 -15.87
CA ASP A 70 10.04 15.60 -15.15
C ASP A 70 11.51 15.38 -15.59
N GLU A 71 12.42 16.27 -15.16
CA GLU A 71 13.85 16.20 -15.48
C GLU A 71 14.49 14.85 -15.11
N ILE A 72 14.07 14.26 -13.98
CA ILE A 72 14.61 12.97 -13.50
C ILE A 72 14.10 11.84 -14.38
N ALA A 73 12.82 11.82 -14.74
CA ALA A 73 12.22 10.81 -15.60
C ALA A 73 12.85 10.85 -17.00
N PHE A 74 13.14 12.04 -17.55
CA PHE A 74 13.91 12.18 -18.78
C PHE A 74 15.30 11.56 -18.67
N SER A 75 16.01 11.91 -17.59
CA SER A 75 17.34 11.35 -17.32
C SER A 75 17.25 9.83 -17.22
N ASN A 76 16.42 9.29 -16.33
CA ASN A 76 16.28 7.87 -16.03
C ASN A 76 15.88 7.05 -17.25
N ALA A 77 14.92 7.51 -18.05
CA ALA A 77 14.53 6.85 -19.30
C ALA A 77 15.59 7.02 -20.42
N GLY A 78 16.53 7.95 -20.27
CA GLY A 78 17.53 8.27 -21.30
C GLY A 78 16.88 8.85 -22.56
N VAL A 79 15.83 9.65 -22.39
CA VAL A 79 15.00 10.22 -23.46
C VAL A 79 15.35 11.71 -23.61
N ARG A 80 15.27 12.25 -24.83
CA ARG A 80 15.39 13.70 -25.06
C ARG A 80 14.00 14.32 -25.20
N GLU A 81 13.88 15.61 -24.93
CA GLU A 81 12.62 16.29 -25.17
C GLU A 81 12.19 16.18 -26.65
N ASN A 82 10.89 15.98 -26.87
CA ASN A 82 10.26 15.73 -28.17
C ASN A 82 10.72 14.45 -28.88
N SER A 83 11.25 13.47 -28.15
CA SER A 83 11.57 12.15 -28.71
C SER A 83 10.52 11.09 -28.31
N PRO A 84 10.37 10.01 -29.09
CA PRO A 84 9.39 8.98 -28.79
C PRO A 84 9.78 8.21 -27.52
N VAL A 85 8.79 7.90 -26.71
CA VAL A 85 8.89 7.10 -25.49
C VAL A 85 7.79 6.06 -25.47
N VAL A 86 8.11 4.84 -25.06
CA VAL A 86 7.13 3.75 -24.98
C VAL A 86 6.66 3.59 -23.54
N LEU A 87 5.35 3.65 -23.33
CA LEU A 87 4.70 3.40 -22.05
C LEU A 87 3.98 2.05 -22.05
N ALA A 88 4.10 1.30 -20.96
CA ALA A 88 3.38 0.05 -20.75
C ALA A 88 3.10 -0.19 -19.26
N PRO A 89 2.00 -0.87 -18.89
CA PRO A 89 1.72 -1.24 -17.50
C PRO A 89 2.84 -2.10 -16.91
N VAL A 90 3.23 -1.83 -15.67
CA VAL A 90 4.25 -2.61 -14.96
C VAL A 90 3.79 -2.99 -13.56
N VAL A 91 4.05 -4.24 -13.16
CA VAL A 91 3.80 -4.70 -11.80
C VAL A 91 4.99 -4.28 -10.93
N VAL A 92 4.72 -3.51 -9.89
CA VAL A 92 5.72 -3.07 -8.91
C VAL A 92 5.53 -3.85 -7.62
N GLN A 93 6.60 -4.49 -7.16
CA GLN A 93 6.61 -5.20 -5.88
C GLN A 93 7.18 -4.32 -4.76
N GLY A 94 6.84 -4.61 -3.50
CA GLY A 94 7.51 -3.97 -2.36
C GLY A 94 8.98 -4.40 -2.30
N ALA A 95 9.90 -3.45 -2.17
CA ALA A 95 11.32 -3.74 -2.08
C ALA A 95 11.67 -4.43 -0.74
N GLY A 96 12.39 -5.54 -0.79
CA GLY A 96 13.10 -6.06 0.38
C GLY A 96 14.35 -5.23 0.67
N ARG A 97 15.12 -4.90 -0.38
CA ARG A 97 16.35 -4.11 -0.28
C ARG A 97 16.49 -3.14 -1.45
N VAL A 98 16.97 -1.93 -1.16
CA VAL A 98 17.39 -0.93 -2.15
C VAL A 98 18.76 -0.41 -1.73
N VAL A 99 19.71 -0.39 -2.66
CA VAL A 99 21.05 0.16 -2.44
C VAL A 99 21.19 1.43 -3.25
N VAL A 100 21.64 2.51 -2.61
CA VAL A 100 21.85 3.82 -3.23
C VAL A 100 23.29 4.28 -3.10
N SER A 101 23.81 4.97 -4.10
CA SER A 101 25.10 5.65 -4.06
C SER A 101 24.93 7.16 -4.07
N GLY A 102 25.83 7.86 -3.40
CA GLY A 102 25.88 9.32 -3.31
C GLY A 102 27.25 9.79 -2.84
N SER A 103 27.34 11.06 -2.49
CA SER A 103 28.54 11.70 -1.97
C SER A 103 28.92 11.15 -0.60
N ILE A 104 30.20 11.32 -0.26
CA ILE A 104 30.73 10.98 1.08
C ILE A 104 29.98 11.78 2.15
N LEU A 105 29.65 13.04 1.88
CA LEU A 105 28.92 13.90 2.80
C LEU A 105 27.51 13.36 3.07
N ALA A 106 26.76 12.98 2.02
CA ALA A 106 25.45 12.37 2.17
C ALA A 106 25.54 11.05 2.94
N THR A 107 26.47 10.18 2.56
CA THR A 107 26.69 8.88 3.22
C THR A 107 26.98 9.01 4.73
N GLN A 108 27.69 10.07 5.14
CA GLN A 108 28.04 10.31 6.54
C GLN A 108 26.98 11.08 7.33
N SER A 109 26.10 11.84 6.67
CA SER A 109 25.14 12.74 7.33
C SER A 109 23.71 12.20 7.34
N ILE A 110 23.38 11.27 6.46
CA ILE A 110 22.04 10.76 6.22
C ILE A 110 22.00 9.28 6.61
N THR A 111 21.20 8.95 7.62
CA THR A 111 21.04 7.57 8.08
C THR A 111 20.17 6.76 7.11
N GLU A 112 20.28 5.43 7.16
CA GLU A 112 19.47 4.52 6.33
C GLU A 112 17.96 4.65 6.59
N SER A 113 17.57 4.78 7.87
CA SER A 113 16.18 5.04 8.26
C SER A 113 15.63 6.36 7.67
N THR A 114 16.50 7.36 7.55
CA THR A 114 16.20 8.64 6.91
C THR A 114 16.00 8.47 5.40
N LEU A 115 16.91 7.75 4.73
CA LEU A 115 16.78 7.45 3.29
C LEU A 115 15.46 6.76 3.01
N ARG A 116 15.12 5.74 3.80
CA ARG A 116 13.86 5.02 3.72
C ARG A 116 12.67 5.97 3.87
N ARG A 117 12.69 6.88 4.84
CA ARG A 117 11.60 7.87 5.03
C ARG A 117 11.47 8.83 3.86
N ALA A 118 12.57 9.25 3.25
CA ALA A 118 12.58 10.16 2.11
C ALA A 118 12.12 9.51 0.80
N LEU A 119 12.37 8.21 0.64
CA LEU A 119 12.03 7.44 -0.56
C LEU A 119 10.71 6.65 -0.43
N LEU A 120 10.09 6.62 0.74
CA LEU A 120 8.86 5.87 1.01
C LEU A 120 7.78 6.13 -0.06
N GLY A 121 7.24 5.06 -0.65
CA GLY A 121 6.21 5.09 -1.68
C GLY A 121 6.72 5.34 -3.11
N LYS A 122 7.99 5.76 -3.29
CA LYS A 122 8.56 5.97 -4.64
C LYS A 122 8.80 4.64 -5.34
N VAL A 123 8.55 4.62 -6.65
CA VAL A 123 8.88 3.52 -7.55
C VAL A 123 10.28 3.74 -8.09
N LEU A 124 11.15 2.75 -7.93
CA LEU A 124 12.57 2.83 -8.24
C LEU A 124 13.00 1.63 -9.10
N SER A 125 13.91 1.88 -10.03
CA SER A 125 14.61 0.87 -10.83
C SER A 125 16.12 1.00 -10.69
N VAL A 126 16.86 -0.08 -10.94
CA VAL A 126 18.33 -0.05 -10.93
C VAL A 126 18.84 0.92 -12.00
N GLY A 127 19.73 1.83 -11.62
CA GLY A 127 20.31 2.87 -12.48
C GLY A 127 19.54 4.20 -12.49
N ASP A 128 18.43 4.29 -11.75
CA ASP A 128 17.66 5.53 -11.60
C ASP A 128 18.40 6.54 -10.73
N ALA A 129 18.36 7.81 -11.13
CA ALA A 129 18.64 8.93 -10.27
C ALA A 129 17.40 9.23 -9.41
N VAL A 130 17.58 9.42 -8.10
CA VAL A 130 16.50 9.65 -7.13
C VAL A 130 16.82 10.87 -6.27
N SER A 131 15.83 11.73 -6.09
CA SER A 131 15.96 12.89 -5.20
C SER A 131 15.45 12.57 -3.80
N LEU A 132 16.22 12.98 -2.79
CA LEU A 132 15.80 12.97 -1.38
C LEU A 132 15.02 14.23 -0.98
N LEU A 133 14.98 15.24 -1.85
CA LEU A 133 14.41 16.54 -1.55
C LEU A 133 12.99 16.73 -2.06
N PRO A 134 12.23 17.57 -1.35
CA PRO A 134 11.18 18.37 -1.93
C PRO A 134 11.74 19.76 -2.35
N ARG A 135 11.77 20.01 -3.66
CA ARG A 135 12.09 21.27 -4.37
C ARG A 135 13.53 21.82 -4.32
N ASP A 136 14.00 22.23 -5.51
CA ASP A 136 14.96 23.30 -5.70
C ASP A 136 14.30 24.62 -5.29
N LEU A 137 14.52 25.04 -4.05
CA LEU A 137 14.46 26.45 -3.71
C LEU A 137 15.72 27.05 -4.34
N GLY A 138 15.57 27.82 -5.42
CA GLY A 138 16.69 28.57 -6.01
C GLY A 138 17.48 29.35 -4.95
N PRO A 139 18.70 29.83 -5.24
CA PRO A 139 19.56 30.48 -4.24
C PRO A 139 18.88 31.63 -3.46
N GLU A 140 17.88 32.30 -4.03
CA GLU A 140 17.10 33.35 -3.35
C GLU A 140 16.04 32.81 -2.35
N LEU A 141 15.59 31.58 -2.55
CA LEU A 141 14.46 30.95 -1.87
C LEU A 141 14.88 30.09 -0.66
N ALA A 142 16.04 29.44 -0.75
CA ALA A 142 16.68 28.75 0.37
C ALA A 142 17.30 29.73 1.39
N ALA A 143 17.38 31.02 1.04
CA ALA A 143 18.05 32.04 1.83
C ALA A 143 17.23 32.59 3.00
N THR A 144 15.89 32.55 2.96
CA THR A 144 15.04 33.12 4.01
C THR A 144 14.86 32.18 5.21
N GLU A 145 15.16 32.69 6.40
CA GLU A 145 15.06 31.95 7.67
C GLU A 145 13.64 31.41 7.94
N ALA A 146 12.61 32.15 7.51
CA ALA A 146 11.20 31.76 7.62
C ALA A 146 10.88 30.46 6.86
N THR A 147 11.39 30.30 5.64
CA THR A 147 11.18 29.11 4.80
C THR A 147 11.88 27.89 5.39
N ARG A 148 13.10 28.07 5.93
CA ARG A 148 13.81 26.99 6.66
C ARG A 148 13.16 26.63 7.98
N ALA A 149 12.56 27.60 8.68
CA ALA A 149 11.80 27.34 9.91
C ALA A 149 10.53 26.53 9.60
N LEU A 150 9.78 26.90 8.56
CA LEU A 150 8.62 26.15 8.10
C LEU A 150 8.99 24.72 7.68
N ALA A 151 10.02 24.54 6.85
CA ALA A 151 10.47 23.22 6.41
C ALA A 151 10.89 22.32 7.59
N ARG A 152 11.60 22.87 8.58
CA ARG A 152 11.95 22.16 9.82
C ARG A 152 10.73 21.81 10.66
N SER A 153 9.73 22.70 10.74
CA SER A 153 8.50 22.46 11.52
C SER A 153 7.70 21.26 11.02
N VAL A 154 7.76 20.96 9.71
CA VAL A 154 7.15 19.77 9.11
C VAL A 154 8.12 18.58 8.95
N GLY A 155 9.34 18.69 9.50
CA GLY A 155 10.32 17.60 9.53
C GLY A 155 11.06 17.36 8.21
N ILE A 156 11.26 18.38 7.37
CA ILE A 156 12.13 18.31 6.19
C ILE A 156 13.56 18.63 6.62
N THR A 157 14.47 17.65 6.50
CA THR A 157 15.86 17.74 6.97
C THR A 157 16.91 17.28 5.94
N TRP A 158 16.52 16.98 4.71
CA TRP A 158 17.37 16.25 3.74
C TRP A 158 18.06 17.16 2.71
N THR A 159 19.06 16.61 2.01
CA THR A 159 19.90 17.33 1.02
C THR A 159 19.29 17.30 -0.39
N THR A 160 19.63 18.30 -1.21
CA THR A 160 19.24 18.42 -2.64
C THR A 160 19.91 17.39 -3.54
N GLU A 161 20.79 16.55 -3.01
CA GLU A 161 21.64 15.67 -3.78
C GLU A 161 20.82 14.58 -4.48
N LEU A 162 21.10 14.34 -5.76
CA LEU A 162 20.58 13.19 -6.49
C LEU A 162 21.43 11.98 -6.16
N LEU A 163 20.79 10.92 -5.65
CA LEU A 163 21.41 9.62 -5.44
C LEU A 163 21.17 8.73 -6.64
N THR A 164 21.99 7.70 -6.82
CA THR A 164 21.77 6.68 -7.86
C THR A 164 21.41 5.35 -7.23
N VAL A 165 20.35 4.70 -7.70
CA VAL A 165 19.98 3.34 -7.28
C VAL A 165 20.95 2.35 -7.93
N THR A 166 21.73 1.64 -7.13
CA THR A 166 22.73 0.69 -7.62
C THR A 166 22.24 -0.76 -7.61
N ALA A 167 21.31 -1.09 -6.72
CA ALA A 167 20.68 -2.42 -6.67
C ALA A 167 19.29 -2.37 -6.03
N THR A 168 18.42 -3.27 -6.46
CA THR A 168 17.10 -3.52 -5.85
C THR A 168 16.90 -5.02 -5.67
N ASP A 169 16.11 -5.38 -4.67
CA ASP A 169 15.63 -6.74 -4.43
C ASP A 169 14.12 -6.69 -4.20
N PRO A 170 13.30 -7.26 -5.11
CA PRO A 170 13.68 -7.96 -6.35
C PRO A 170 14.28 -7.03 -7.42
N GLY A 171 14.99 -7.61 -8.40
CA GLY A 171 15.66 -6.85 -9.48
C GLY A 171 14.73 -6.20 -10.52
N SER A 172 13.41 -6.26 -10.32
CA SER A 172 12.40 -5.55 -11.11
C SER A 172 12.19 -4.12 -10.56
N PRO A 173 11.37 -3.27 -11.20
CA PRO A 173 10.89 -2.05 -10.55
C PRO A 173 10.25 -2.37 -9.20
N VAL A 174 10.67 -1.65 -8.17
CA VAL A 174 10.21 -1.85 -6.79
C VAL A 174 9.70 -0.56 -6.18
N SER A 175 8.85 -0.69 -5.18
CA SER A 175 8.39 0.43 -4.35
C SER A 175 9.03 0.35 -2.97
N VAL A 176 9.51 1.49 -2.46
CA VAL A 176 10.06 1.56 -1.11
C VAL A 176 8.93 1.54 -0.09
N GLN A 177 8.97 0.57 0.82
CA GLN A 177 8.01 0.35 1.91
C GLN A 177 8.65 0.64 3.27
N THR A 178 7.86 0.56 4.35
CA THR A 178 8.39 0.75 5.71
C THR A 178 9.34 -0.37 6.13
N ASN A 179 9.13 -1.59 5.62
CA ASN A 179 9.98 -2.76 5.85
C ASN A 179 11.11 -2.93 4.82
N THR A 180 11.31 -1.97 3.90
CA THR A 180 12.42 -2.00 2.94
C THR A 180 13.73 -1.61 3.62
N ALA A 181 14.81 -2.36 3.39
CA ALA A 181 16.15 -1.93 3.77
C ALA A 181 16.71 -0.97 2.70
N VAL A 182 16.92 0.30 3.05
CA VAL A 182 17.54 1.28 2.13
C VAL A 182 18.97 1.55 2.58
N LEU A 183 19.95 1.00 1.87
CA LEU A 183 21.35 0.94 2.27
C LEU A 183 22.22 1.84 1.39
N TRP A 184 23.31 2.34 1.96
CA TRP A 184 24.36 3.01 1.17
C TRP A 184 25.24 1.98 0.46
N SER A 185 25.62 2.28 -0.79
CA SER A 185 26.61 1.53 -1.53
C SER A 185 27.98 1.74 -0.88
N THR A 186 28.56 0.69 -0.31
CA THR A 186 29.94 0.71 0.19
C THR A 186 30.88 0.76 -1.01
N THR A 187 31.54 1.89 -1.24
CA THR A 187 32.44 2.06 -2.39
C THR A 187 33.66 1.14 -2.31
N ALA A 188 33.78 0.29 -3.35
CA ALA A 188 34.93 -0.48 -3.85
C ALA A 188 34.80 -2.01 -3.69
N GLY A 189 33.97 -2.62 -4.55
CA GLY A 189 34.16 -4.00 -5.00
C GLY A 189 33.75 -5.10 -4.03
N GLU A 190 32.46 -5.22 -3.73
CA GLU A 190 31.85 -6.50 -3.35
C GLU A 190 30.34 -6.40 -3.60
N VAL A 191 29.94 -6.74 -4.83
CA VAL A 191 28.56 -7.15 -5.10
C VAL A 191 28.56 -8.65 -4.85
N PRO A 192 27.85 -9.20 -3.84
CA PRO A 192 27.64 -10.64 -3.75
C PRO A 192 26.89 -11.08 -5.01
N PRO A 193 27.28 -12.17 -5.68
CA PRO A 193 26.55 -12.62 -6.85
C PRO A 193 25.12 -12.97 -6.44
N LEU A 194 24.14 -12.39 -7.15
CA LEU A 194 22.78 -12.89 -7.14
C LEU A 194 22.80 -14.38 -7.48
N VAL A 195 22.18 -15.20 -6.63
CA VAL A 195 22.04 -16.63 -6.85
C VAL A 195 21.07 -16.84 -8.01
N ASP A 196 21.63 -16.98 -9.21
CA ASP A 196 20.86 -17.29 -10.40
C ASP A 196 20.48 -18.78 -10.40
N ARG A 197 19.18 -19.08 -10.37
CA ARG A 197 18.68 -20.46 -10.43
C ARG A 197 18.90 -21.02 -11.83
N ALA A 198 19.94 -21.85 -11.94
CA ALA A 198 20.15 -22.95 -12.88
C ALA A 198 19.76 -22.76 -14.38
N ARG A 199 20.79 -22.75 -15.24
CA ARG A 199 20.72 -23.39 -16.56
C ARG A 199 21.92 -24.32 -16.76
N PRO A 200 21.72 -25.55 -17.25
CA PRO A 200 22.82 -26.48 -17.50
C PRO A 200 23.37 -26.31 -18.93
N GLY A 201 24.70 -26.37 -19.08
CA GLY A 201 25.31 -26.79 -20.35
C GLY A 201 26.58 -26.06 -20.76
N SER A 202 27.67 -26.86 -20.78
CA SER A 202 28.74 -26.86 -21.79
C SER A 202 30.06 -26.12 -21.49
N PRO A 203 31.21 -26.67 -21.96
CA PRO A 203 32.28 -27.11 -21.07
C PRO A 203 33.58 -26.29 -21.17
N GLY A 204 34.45 -26.52 -20.20
CA GLY A 204 35.69 -25.78 -19.98
C GLY A 204 36.81 -26.03 -20.99
N ILE A 205 37.82 -25.17 -20.88
CA ILE A 205 39.16 -25.34 -21.44
C ILE A 205 40.17 -25.01 -20.33
N PRO A 206 41.16 -25.88 -20.04
CA PRO A 206 42.09 -25.70 -18.93
C PRO A 206 43.44 -25.09 -19.34
N GLY A 207 44.03 -24.32 -18.43
CA GLY A 207 45.49 -24.22 -18.24
C GLY A 207 46.19 -22.97 -18.75
N ALA A 208 46.87 -22.24 -17.86
CA ALA A 208 48.34 -22.12 -17.83
C ALA A 208 48.83 -21.08 -16.79
N LEU A 209 49.41 -21.61 -15.70
CA LEU A 209 50.63 -21.20 -14.99
C LEU A 209 51.15 -19.75 -15.11
N GLY A 210 51.47 -19.15 -13.96
CA GLY A 210 52.82 -18.59 -13.77
C GLY A 210 52.98 -17.33 -12.91
N ILE A 211 53.69 -17.54 -11.80
CA ILE A 211 54.74 -16.66 -11.22
C ILE A 211 54.29 -15.58 -10.22
N VAL A 212 54.59 -15.88 -8.96
CA VAL A 212 54.73 -14.94 -7.83
C VAL A 212 56.23 -14.58 -7.72
N PRO A 213 56.61 -13.30 -7.54
CA PRO A 213 57.89 -12.97 -6.95
C PRO A 213 57.71 -12.50 -5.50
N ASP A 214 58.45 -13.17 -4.63
CA ASP A 214 58.73 -12.81 -3.25
C ASP A 214 59.81 -11.69 -3.21
N ALA A 215 59.61 -10.67 -2.37
CA ALA A 215 60.61 -9.64 -2.09
C ALA A 215 60.39 -8.98 -0.71
N GLY A 216 61.08 -9.52 0.30
CA GLY A 216 62.05 -8.81 1.16
C GLY A 216 61.62 -7.65 2.09
N PRO A 217 62.20 -7.53 3.30
CA PRO A 217 61.65 -6.76 4.41
C PRO A 217 62.04 -5.28 4.36
N GLY A 218 61.03 -4.38 4.35
CA GLY A 218 61.24 -2.94 4.32
C GLY A 218 60.27 -2.16 5.21
N ARG A 219 60.76 -1.75 6.39
CA ARG A 219 60.32 -0.61 7.22
C ARG A 219 58.81 -0.31 7.32
N SER A 220 58.23 -0.73 8.44
CA SER A 220 56.96 -0.20 8.95
C SER A 220 57.08 1.29 9.28
N VAL A 221 56.50 2.14 8.45
CA VAL A 221 56.15 3.51 8.85
C VAL A 221 54.77 3.43 9.50
N SER A 222 54.75 3.53 10.83
CA SER A 222 53.53 3.72 11.61
C SER A 222 52.90 5.04 11.18
N THR A 223 51.91 4.99 10.30
CA THR A 223 50.94 6.07 10.15
C THR A 223 49.95 5.86 11.28
N ALA A 224 50.02 6.74 12.27
CA ALA A 224 49.03 6.80 13.34
C ALA A 224 47.65 6.95 12.70
N SER A 225 46.86 5.87 12.73
CA SER A 225 45.44 5.93 12.45
C SER A 225 44.82 6.85 13.49
N THR A 226 44.53 8.09 13.09
CA THR A 226 43.56 8.92 13.81
C THR A 226 42.30 8.07 14.00
N PRO A 227 41.78 7.94 15.23
CA PRO A 227 40.57 7.16 15.44
C PRO A 227 39.48 7.78 14.59
N THR A 228 38.96 7.00 13.64
CA THR A 228 37.70 7.30 12.96
C THR A 228 36.69 7.60 14.05
N PRO A 229 36.05 8.79 14.07
CA PRO A 229 35.04 9.07 15.08
C PRO A 229 33.98 7.97 14.99
N ALA A 230 33.71 7.33 16.11
CA ALA A 230 32.70 6.29 16.20
C ALA A 230 31.38 6.82 15.59
N PRO A 231 30.65 6.00 14.80
CA PRO A 231 29.34 6.39 14.32
C PRO A 231 28.48 6.79 15.52
N ARG A 232 27.84 7.97 15.44
CA ARG A 232 26.89 8.43 16.47
C ARG A 232 25.84 7.34 16.68
N PRO A 233 25.45 7.02 17.92
CA PRO A 233 24.39 6.05 18.17
C PRO A 233 23.10 6.48 17.45
N ALA A 234 22.41 5.52 16.85
CA ALA A 234 21.22 5.70 16.02
C ALA A 234 19.95 6.15 16.79
N ASP A 235 20.09 6.60 18.04
CA ASP A 235 19.00 6.65 19.02
C ASP A 235 18.30 8.01 19.17
N ASP A 236 18.74 9.07 18.49
CA ASP A 236 18.18 10.42 18.71
C ASP A 236 16.95 10.72 17.81
N VAL A 237 15.98 9.81 17.79
CA VAL A 237 14.65 10.09 17.22
C VAL A 237 13.83 10.81 18.29
N PRO A 238 13.35 12.04 18.05
CA PRO A 238 12.60 12.80 19.04
C PRO A 238 11.35 12.02 19.46
N VAL A 239 11.24 11.77 20.77
CA VAL A 239 10.11 11.04 21.36
C VAL A 239 8.95 12.00 21.53
N ARG A 240 7.78 11.64 20.98
CA ARG A 240 6.54 12.38 21.21
C ARG A 240 5.97 12.03 22.59
N PRO A 241 5.51 13.01 23.39
CA PRO A 241 4.77 12.73 24.60
C PRO A 241 3.54 11.86 24.31
N VAL A 242 3.19 10.98 25.25
CA VAL A 242 2.00 10.12 25.14
C VAL A 242 0.71 10.95 24.94
N ALA A 243 0.63 12.13 25.55
CA ALA A 243 -0.49 13.06 25.40
C ALA A 243 -0.66 13.63 23.98
N GLU A 244 0.37 13.55 23.14
CA GLU A 244 0.30 13.96 21.73
C GLU A 244 -0.05 12.81 20.78
N LEU A 245 -0.17 11.58 21.29
CA LEU A 245 -0.63 10.46 20.48
C LEU A 245 -2.14 10.54 20.29
N VAL A 246 -2.58 10.35 19.06
CA VAL A 246 -3.99 10.51 18.69
C VAL A 246 -4.58 9.17 18.29
N GLY A 247 -5.70 8.79 18.91
CA GLY A 247 -6.50 7.62 18.50
C GLY A 247 -5.92 6.27 18.92
N VAL A 248 -5.01 6.25 19.89
CA VAL A 248 -4.35 5.02 20.40
C VAL A 248 -4.38 4.92 21.93
N ASP A 249 -5.32 5.62 22.57
CA ASP A 249 -5.41 5.74 24.03
C ASP A 249 -5.55 4.37 24.72
N SER A 250 -6.34 3.47 24.14
CA SER A 250 -6.52 2.11 24.68
C SER A 250 -5.23 1.29 24.58
N GLN A 251 -4.49 1.44 23.49
CA GLN A 251 -3.24 0.73 23.22
C GLN A 251 -2.13 1.25 24.14
N VAL A 252 -2.06 2.56 24.35
CA VAL A 252 -1.19 3.21 25.32
C VAL A 252 -1.44 2.64 26.72
N THR A 253 -2.71 2.58 27.13
CA THR A 253 -3.09 2.09 28.47
C THR A 253 -2.65 0.64 28.67
N LYS A 254 -3.02 -0.25 27.72
CA LYS A 254 -2.64 -1.68 27.77
C LYS A 254 -1.13 -1.86 27.81
N LEU A 255 -0.39 -1.21 26.91
CA LEU A 255 1.07 -1.38 26.85
C LEU A 255 1.76 -0.87 28.11
N THR A 256 1.29 0.27 28.66
CA THR A 256 1.80 0.84 29.91
C THR A 256 1.60 -0.12 31.07
N GLU A 257 0.41 -0.69 31.21
CA GLU A 257 0.07 -1.64 32.27
C GLU A 257 0.92 -2.92 32.16
N TRP A 258 1.04 -3.48 30.96
CA TRP A 258 1.82 -4.69 30.73
C TRP A 258 3.30 -4.51 31.10
N LEU A 259 3.88 -3.37 30.71
CA LEU A 259 5.25 -3.03 31.06
C LEU A 259 5.41 -2.80 32.56
N ALA A 260 4.47 -2.13 33.22
CA ALA A 260 4.52 -1.87 34.65
C ALA A 260 4.50 -3.18 35.47
N ILE A 261 3.56 -4.07 35.19
CA ILE A 261 3.43 -5.35 35.90
C ILE A 261 4.68 -6.21 35.72
N THR A 262 5.33 -6.16 34.55
CA THR A 262 6.48 -7.02 34.26
C THR A 262 7.79 -6.46 34.78
N LEU A 263 8.05 -5.17 34.53
CA LEU A 263 9.35 -4.53 34.81
C LEU A 263 9.39 -3.86 36.18
N ASP A 264 8.28 -3.28 36.64
CA ASP A 264 8.22 -2.49 37.87
C ASP A 264 7.71 -3.34 39.05
N GLU A 265 6.80 -4.29 38.81
CA GLU A 265 6.18 -5.15 39.84
C GLU A 265 6.34 -6.68 39.59
N PRO A 266 7.55 -7.20 39.28
CA PRO A 266 7.73 -8.61 38.90
C PRO A 266 7.35 -9.62 40.01
N ASP A 267 7.37 -9.20 41.28
CA ASP A 267 7.01 -10.05 42.41
C ASP A 267 5.52 -10.40 42.46
N VAL A 268 4.65 -9.54 41.89
CA VAL A 268 3.21 -9.83 41.76
C VAL A 268 3.01 -11.04 40.86
N LEU A 269 3.70 -11.09 39.72
CA LEU A 269 3.65 -12.23 38.81
C LEU A 269 4.21 -13.50 39.47
N ARG A 270 5.34 -13.39 40.18
CA ARG A 270 5.96 -14.52 40.88
C ARG A 270 5.05 -15.08 41.97
N ALA A 271 4.37 -14.22 42.73
CA ALA A 271 3.41 -14.64 43.76
C ALA A 271 2.21 -15.42 43.19
N LEU A 272 1.82 -15.11 41.94
CA LEU A 272 0.77 -15.81 41.20
C LEU A 272 1.28 -17.07 40.46
N GLY A 273 2.56 -17.43 40.61
CA GLY A 273 3.17 -18.57 39.94
C GLY A 273 3.52 -18.34 38.46
N ALA A 274 3.51 -17.09 38.00
CA ALA A 274 3.88 -16.71 36.65
C ALA A 274 5.33 -16.22 36.57
N ALA A 275 6.02 -16.53 35.47
CA ALA A 275 7.32 -15.93 35.17
C ALA A 275 7.11 -14.46 34.73
N PRO A 276 7.90 -13.50 35.23
CA PRO A 276 7.78 -12.10 34.86
C PRO A 276 8.37 -11.84 33.48
N ARG A 277 7.77 -12.41 32.43
CA ARG A 277 8.19 -12.26 31.03
C ARG A 277 7.15 -11.45 30.27
N LEU A 278 7.62 -10.67 29.31
CA LEU A 278 6.73 -9.94 28.40
C LEU A 278 7.33 -9.90 27.00
N GLY A 279 6.58 -10.43 26.04
CA GLY A 279 6.79 -10.16 24.63
C GLY A 279 5.52 -9.65 23.99
N VAL A 280 5.60 -8.49 23.33
CA VAL A 280 4.47 -7.86 22.66
C VAL A 280 4.76 -7.75 21.17
N LEU A 281 3.86 -8.29 20.35
CA LEU A 281 3.84 -8.02 18.92
C LEU A 281 2.87 -6.86 18.64
N VAL A 282 3.38 -5.73 18.19
CA VAL A 282 2.56 -4.58 17.77
C VAL A 282 2.29 -4.68 16.28
N THR A 283 1.02 -4.83 15.92
CA THR A 283 0.57 -5.03 14.54
C THR A 283 -0.30 -3.87 14.06
N GLY A 284 -0.49 -3.76 12.74
CA GLY A 284 -1.28 -2.68 12.14
C GLY A 284 -0.65 -2.13 10.86
N PRO A 285 -1.35 -1.25 10.11
CA PRO A 285 -0.92 -0.79 8.80
C PRO A 285 0.50 -0.19 8.78
N ALA A 286 1.18 -0.29 7.64
CA ALA A 286 2.45 0.40 7.42
C ALA A 286 2.25 1.92 7.59
N GLY A 287 3.14 2.59 8.33
CA GLY A 287 3.04 4.02 8.59
C GLY A 287 1.98 4.47 9.62
N ALA A 288 1.27 3.54 10.27
CA ALA A 288 0.29 3.86 11.33
C ALA A 288 0.90 4.45 12.62
N GLY A 289 2.24 4.42 12.76
CA GLY A 289 2.93 4.96 13.94
C GLY A 289 3.25 3.93 15.02
N LYS A 290 3.30 2.62 14.69
CA LYS A 290 3.62 1.53 15.63
C LYS A 290 4.89 1.79 16.45
N ALA A 291 6.02 2.07 15.79
CA ALA A 291 7.27 2.38 16.46
C ALA A 291 7.20 3.69 17.29
N THR A 292 6.42 4.67 16.84
CA THR A 292 6.19 5.92 17.58
C THR A 292 5.43 5.67 18.88
N LEU A 293 4.34 4.89 18.84
CA LEU A 293 3.60 4.47 20.03
C LEU A 293 4.54 3.82 21.05
N VAL A 294 5.33 2.84 20.61
CA VAL A 294 6.25 2.12 21.51
C VAL A 294 7.29 3.06 22.12
N ARG A 295 7.94 3.91 21.31
CA ARG A 295 8.93 4.88 21.81
C ARG A 295 8.32 5.86 22.82
N SER A 296 7.10 6.34 22.58
CA SER A 296 6.40 7.26 23.47
C SER A 296 6.04 6.60 24.81
N VAL A 297 5.51 5.38 24.79
CA VAL A 297 5.18 4.63 26.03
C VAL A 297 6.44 4.21 26.80
N CYS A 298 7.52 3.91 26.09
CA CYS A 298 8.79 3.50 26.68
C CYS A 298 9.72 4.68 27.01
N ALA A 299 9.31 5.93 26.78
CA ALA A 299 10.10 7.13 27.09
C ALA A 299 10.71 7.17 28.51
N PRO A 300 10.03 6.72 29.58
CA PRO A 300 10.62 6.71 30.93
C PRO A 300 11.58 5.53 31.19
N ARG A 301 11.81 4.64 30.22
CA ARG A 301 12.59 3.40 30.36
C ARG A 301 13.78 3.40 29.39
N THR A 302 14.82 2.64 29.70
CA THR A 302 15.88 2.40 28.71
C THR A 302 15.30 1.61 27.54
N LEU A 303 15.48 2.14 26.33
CA LEU A 303 15.00 1.54 25.10
C LEU A 303 16.20 1.23 24.20
N VAL A 304 16.41 -0.05 23.91
CA VAL A 304 17.38 -0.48 22.89
C VAL A 304 16.62 -0.82 21.63
N THR A 305 16.94 -0.17 20.52
CA THR A 305 16.24 -0.39 19.24
C THR A 305 17.10 -1.19 18.27
N VAL A 306 16.48 -2.13 17.57
CA VAL A 306 17.03 -2.84 16.41
C VAL A 306 16.13 -2.55 15.20
N ASP A 307 16.70 -2.02 14.12
CA ASP A 307 15.97 -1.84 12.87
C ASP A 307 15.93 -3.18 12.13
N GLY A 308 14.74 -3.79 12.05
CA GLY A 308 14.52 -5.07 11.40
C GLY A 308 14.99 -5.09 9.94
N PRO A 309 14.62 -4.10 9.09
CA PRO A 309 15.04 -4.06 7.69
C PRO A 309 16.56 -3.97 7.51
N THR A 310 17.22 -2.98 8.13
CA THR A 310 18.68 -2.85 8.03
C THR A 310 19.38 -4.11 8.55
N THR A 311 18.98 -4.64 9.70
CA THR A 311 19.61 -5.82 10.31
C THR A 311 19.33 -7.09 9.50
N GLY A 312 18.11 -7.23 9.00
CA GLY A 312 17.64 -8.32 8.15
C GLY A 312 18.41 -8.43 6.84
N ALA A 313 18.85 -7.30 6.27
CA ALA A 313 19.61 -7.22 5.03
C ALA A 313 21.11 -7.53 5.18
N THR A 314 21.61 -7.75 6.41
CA THR A 314 23.01 -8.12 6.65
C THR A 314 23.26 -9.62 6.52
N GLU A 315 24.54 -10.00 6.36
CA GLU A 315 24.97 -11.39 6.36
C GLU A 315 24.51 -12.15 7.63
N PRO A 316 24.14 -13.45 7.54
CA PRO A 316 23.55 -14.19 8.66
C PRO A 316 24.31 -14.07 9.99
N ASN A 317 25.64 -14.18 9.96
CA ASN A 317 26.45 -14.06 11.17
C ASN A 317 26.49 -12.65 11.76
N ALA A 318 26.47 -11.61 10.91
CA ALA A 318 26.41 -10.22 11.34
C ALA A 318 25.04 -9.88 11.92
N ARG A 319 23.97 -10.40 11.30
CA ARG A 319 22.58 -10.31 11.78
C ARG A 319 22.43 -10.90 13.18
N LEU A 320 22.91 -12.14 13.41
CA LEU A 320 22.88 -12.77 14.73
C LEU A 320 23.66 -11.97 15.78
N ARG A 321 24.89 -11.52 15.45
CA ARG A 321 25.71 -10.71 16.36
C ARG A 321 25.03 -9.40 16.74
N THR A 322 24.42 -8.71 15.77
CA THR A 322 23.71 -7.45 16.01
C THR A 322 22.56 -7.63 16.99
N VAL A 323 21.79 -8.71 16.86
CA VAL A 323 20.70 -9.04 17.80
C VAL A 323 21.26 -9.41 19.17
N ALA A 324 22.28 -10.27 19.25
CA ALA A 324 22.90 -10.67 20.51
C ALA A 324 23.49 -9.47 21.28
N ASP A 325 24.18 -8.57 20.58
CA ASP A 325 24.73 -7.35 21.16
C ASP A 325 23.61 -6.42 21.67
N ALA A 326 22.49 -6.31 20.94
CA ALA A 326 21.34 -5.53 21.39
C ALA A 326 20.67 -6.14 22.63
N VAL A 327 20.49 -7.46 22.68
CA VAL A 327 20.01 -8.19 23.86
C VAL A 327 20.94 -7.96 25.05
N ALA A 328 22.25 -8.09 24.85
CA ALA A 328 23.24 -7.86 25.90
C ALA A 328 23.20 -6.42 26.45
N ARG A 329 23.09 -5.41 25.57
CA ARG A 329 22.91 -4.00 25.99
C ARG A 329 21.60 -3.75 26.72
N ALA A 330 20.50 -4.33 26.25
CA ALA A 330 19.21 -4.21 26.92
C ALA A 330 19.26 -4.83 28.32
N ARG A 331 19.86 -6.01 28.47
CA ARG A 331 19.99 -6.71 29.76
C ARG A 331 20.91 -5.99 30.75
N SER A 332 21.97 -5.34 30.27
CA SER A 332 22.89 -4.61 31.16
C SER A 332 22.25 -3.35 31.74
N ALA A 333 21.37 -2.68 30.98
CA ALA A 333 20.65 -1.50 31.45
C ALA A 333 19.33 -1.83 32.16
N GLY A 334 18.68 -2.95 31.79
CA GLY A 334 17.27 -3.22 32.11
C GLY A 334 16.33 -2.31 31.30
N GLY A 335 15.15 -2.81 30.93
CA GLY A 335 14.16 -2.01 30.19
C GLY A 335 13.54 -2.75 29.01
N VAL A 336 13.57 -2.13 27.82
CA VAL A 336 12.82 -2.62 26.64
C VAL A 336 13.74 -2.81 25.45
N LEU A 337 13.63 -3.96 24.79
CA LEU A 337 14.20 -4.22 23.47
C LEU A 337 13.11 -4.04 22.42
N LEU A 338 13.25 -3.04 21.56
CA LEU A 338 12.34 -2.77 20.43
C LEU A 338 12.95 -3.27 19.12
N ILE A 339 12.28 -4.16 18.42
CA ILE A 339 12.61 -4.55 17.04
C ILE A 339 11.56 -3.96 16.09
N THR A 340 11.96 -3.01 15.25
CA THR A 340 11.05 -2.38 14.27
C THR A 340 10.95 -3.21 13.00
N ASP A 341 9.76 -3.30 12.41
CA ASP A 341 9.45 -4.09 11.20
C ASP A 341 10.13 -5.48 11.18
N VAL A 342 9.84 -6.27 12.21
CA VAL A 342 10.54 -7.55 12.52
C VAL A 342 10.37 -8.61 11.43
N ASP A 343 9.36 -8.50 10.56
CA ASP A 343 9.15 -9.38 9.40
C ASP A 343 10.31 -9.34 8.41
N ALA A 344 11.06 -8.24 8.34
CA ALA A 344 12.28 -8.17 7.53
C ALA A 344 13.48 -8.89 8.18
N LEU A 345 13.48 -9.05 9.50
CA LEU A 345 14.52 -9.77 10.26
C LEU A 345 14.21 -11.27 10.37
N LEU A 346 12.94 -11.61 10.58
CA LEU A 346 12.43 -12.96 10.81
C LEU A 346 11.26 -13.24 9.85
N PRO A 347 11.52 -13.48 8.56
CA PRO A 347 10.46 -13.72 7.58
C PRO A 347 9.76 -15.08 7.79
N SER A 348 8.57 -15.24 7.21
CA SER A 348 7.75 -16.46 7.28
C SER A 348 8.41 -17.68 6.64
N GLU A 349 9.36 -17.47 5.73
CA GLU A 349 10.27 -18.49 5.23
C GLU A 349 11.60 -18.39 6.00
N PRO A 350 11.76 -19.13 7.12
CA PRO A 350 12.88 -18.93 8.01
C PRO A 350 14.18 -19.51 7.46
N GLU A 351 15.25 -18.72 7.54
CA GLU A 351 16.62 -19.19 7.38
C GLU A 351 17.11 -19.93 8.64
N PRO A 352 18.16 -20.77 8.56
CA PRO A 352 18.72 -21.46 9.73
C PRO A 352 19.12 -20.52 10.88
N VAL A 353 19.59 -19.31 10.55
CA VAL A 353 19.98 -18.29 11.54
C VAL A 353 18.80 -17.77 12.36
N ALA A 354 17.57 -17.82 11.82
CA ALA A 354 16.37 -17.38 12.53
C ALA A 354 16.16 -18.16 13.83
N THR A 355 16.49 -19.46 13.85
CA THR A 355 16.42 -20.28 15.06
C THR A 355 17.33 -19.75 16.16
N LEU A 356 18.59 -19.40 15.82
CA LEU A 356 19.55 -18.85 16.78
C LEU A 356 19.13 -17.47 17.29
N ILE A 357 18.57 -16.63 16.41
CA ILE A 357 18.03 -15.32 16.78
C ILE A 357 16.86 -15.48 17.76
N LEU A 358 15.92 -16.37 17.48
CA LEU A 358 14.78 -16.64 18.36
C LEU A 358 15.22 -17.19 19.72
N ASP A 359 16.24 -18.04 19.75
CA ASP A 359 16.80 -18.56 21.00
C ASP A 359 17.46 -17.47 21.83
N GLU A 360 18.21 -16.55 21.20
CA GLU A 360 18.81 -15.39 21.85
C GLU A 360 17.75 -14.45 22.43
N LEU A 361 16.68 -14.15 21.68
CA LEU A 361 15.56 -13.34 22.16
C LEU A 361 14.84 -14.00 23.33
N ARG A 362 14.61 -15.33 23.26
CA ARG A 362 13.94 -16.09 24.31
C ARG A 362 14.77 -16.12 25.58
N ALA A 363 16.08 -16.34 25.47
CA ALA A 363 17.01 -16.28 26.60
C ALA A 363 17.07 -14.85 27.18
N GLY A 364 16.97 -13.84 26.32
CA GLY A 364 17.00 -12.43 26.71
C GLY A 364 15.89 -12.02 27.67
N ILE A 365 14.64 -12.44 27.40
CA ILE A 365 13.46 -12.05 28.19
C ILE A 365 13.14 -13.00 29.36
N ALA A 366 13.88 -14.10 29.53
CA ALA A 366 13.52 -15.18 30.44
C ALA A 366 13.54 -14.79 31.93
N ASP A 367 14.39 -13.84 32.32
CA ASP A 367 14.57 -13.43 33.72
C ASP A 367 13.73 -12.20 34.13
N GLY A 368 12.98 -11.62 33.18
CA GLY A 368 12.14 -10.45 33.40
C GLY A 368 12.87 -9.13 33.57
N ARG A 369 14.19 -9.07 33.29
CA ARG A 369 14.93 -7.80 33.30
C ARG A 369 14.66 -6.93 32.09
N ILE A 370 14.25 -7.54 30.99
CA ILE A 370 13.87 -6.85 29.76
C ILE A 370 12.53 -7.35 29.23
N ALA A 371 11.77 -6.45 28.61
CA ALA A 371 10.61 -6.78 27.79
C ALA A 371 10.97 -6.70 26.30
N LEU A 372 10.44 -7.62 25.50
CA LEU A 372 10.55 -7.58 24.04
C LEU A 372 9.31 -6.91 23.44
N ILE A 373 9.51 -5.93 22.58
CA ILE A 373 8.44 -5.38 21.76
C ILE A 373 8.89 -5.45 20.30
N ALA A 374 8.12 -6.13 19.46
CA ALA A 374 8.37 -6.22 18.03
C ALA A 374 7.22 -5.56 17.27
N THR A 375 7.51 -4.80 16.21
CA THR A 375 6.45 -4.21 15.36
C THR A 375 6.44 -4.88 14.00
N THR A 376 5.28 -5.08 13.39
CA THR A 376 5.18 -5.53 11.99
C THR A 376 3.94 -4.97 11.31
N ALA A 377 4.03 -4.67 10.02
CA ALA A 377 2.87 -4.30 9.20
C ALA A 377 2.16 -5.50 8.60
N GLU A 378 2.88 -6.60 8.41
CA GLU A 378 2.41 -7.80 7.72
C GLU A 378 2.65 -9.01 8.61
N PRO A 379 1.80 -9.22 9.63
CA PRO A 379 2.01 -10.27 10.65
C PRO A 379 2.06 -11.69 10.04
N VAL A 380 1.54 -11.84 8.84
CA VAL A 380 1.53 -13.05 8.03
C VAL A 380 2.91 -13.45 7.53
N ARG A 381 3.72 -12.46 7.12
CA ARG A 381 5.07 -12.66 6.58
C ARG A 381 6.13 -12.81 7.65
N LEU A 382 5.70 -12.94 8.90
CA LEU A 382 6.55 -13.10 10.06
C LEU A 382 6.74 -14.59 10.38
N ASP A 383 7.94 -14.97 10.82
CA ASP A 383 8.19 -16.30 11.38
C ASP A 383 7.18 -16.61 12.49
N ALA A 384 6.40 -17.68 12.30
CA ALA A 384 5.32 -18.06 13.20
C ALA A 384 5.82 -18.34 14.63
N ARG A 385 7.09 -18.74 14.79
CA ARG A 385 7.72 -19.04 16.09
C ARG A 385 7.92 -17.80 16.96
N LEU A 386 7.91 -16.60 16.39
CA LEU A 386 7.98 -15.38 17.18
C LEU A 386 6.73 -15.18 18.06
N ARG A 387 5.58 -15.69 17.59
CA ARG A 387 4.30 -15.67 18.33
C ARG A 387 4.13 -16.85 19.28
N ASP A 388 5.18 -17.62 19.52
CA ASP A 388 5.17 -18.65 20.55
C ASP A 388 4.88 -17.98 21.91
N PRO A 389 4.01 -18.55 22.77
CA PRO A 389 3.80 -18.06 24.14
C PRO A 389 5.07 -17.89 24.98
N ALA A 390 6.20 -18.50 24.59
CA ALA A 390 7.50 -18.31 25.20
C ALA A 390 8.26 -17.05 24.74
N LEU A 391 7.82 -16.39 23.66
CA LEU A 391 8.42 -15.19 23.08
C LEU A 391 7.42 -14.03 23.12
N CYS A 392 6.55 -13.89 22.13
CA CYS A 392 5.50 -12.88 22.10
C CYS A 392 4.13 -13.52 22.38
N ASP A 393 3.70 -13.44 23.64
CA ASP A 393 2.42 -13.97 24.12
C ASP A 393 1.27 -12.96 23.99
N ARG A 394 1.58 -11.68 23.74
CA ARG A 394 0.59 -10.61 23.59
C ARG A 394 0.68 -9.94 22.24
N GLU A 395 -0.47 -9.61 21.68
CA GLU A 395 -0.59 -8.82 20.44
C GLU A 395 -1.29 -7.50 20.73
N LEU A 396 -0.77 -6.42 20.18
CA LEU A 396 -1.31 -5.07 20.30
C LEU A 396 -1.53 -4.48 18.92
N LEU A 397 -2.79 -4.39 18.50
CA LEU A 397 -3.11 -3.89 17.18
C LEU A 397 -3.44 -2.39 17.15
N ILE A 398 -2.86 -1.69 16.17
CA ILE A 398 -3.17 -0.32 15.78
C ILE A 398 -3.99 -0.35 14.48
N GLY A 399 -5.24 0.09 14.55
CA GLY A 399 -6.16 0.13 13.40
C GLY A 399 -5.88 1.29 12.42
N LEU A 400 -6.64 1.34 11.34
CA LEU A 400 -6.67 2.50 10.44
C LEU A 400 -7.42 3.67 11.12
N PRO A 401 -6.94 4.91 10.99
CA PRO A 401 -7.64 6.05 11.59
C PRO A 401 -8.90 6.41 10.80
N ASP A 402 -10.02 6.61 11.50
CA ASP A 402 -11.25 7.16 10.96
C ASP A 402 -11.10 8.65 10.59
N ALA A 403 -12.11 9.26 9.96
CA ALA A 403 -12.04 10.66 9.53
C ALA A 403 -11.80 11.63 10.70
N ALA A 404 -12.45 11.41 11.85
CA ALA A 404 -12.26 12.26 13.04
C ALA A 404 -10.82 12.17 13.59
N THR A 405 -10.25 10.96 13.63
CA THR A 405 -8.87 10.70 14.06
C THR A 405 -7.87 11.27 13.07
N ARG A 406 -8.12 11.17 11.75
CA ARG A 406 -7.29 11.82 10.73
C ARG A 406 -7.27 13.35 10.87
N ALA A 407 -8.40 13.98 11.15
CA ALA A 407 -8.47 15.43 11.40
C ALA A 407 -7.64 15.82 12.64
N ARG A 408 -7.76 15.06 13.74
CA ARG A 408 -6.94 15.27 14.95
C ARG A 408 -5.45 15.02 14.70
N LEU A 409 -5.09 13.99 13.92
CA LEU A 409 -3.71 13.72 13.52
C LEU A 409 -3.14 14.88 12.69
N LEU A 410 -3.88 15.40 11.72
CA LEU A 410 -3.49 16.58 10.94
C LEU A 410 -3.30 17.79 11.84
N SER A 411 -4.20 18.02 12.79
CA SER A 411 -4.09 19.11 13.77
C SER A 411 -2.81 18.97 14.60
N ALA A 412 -2.51 17.77 15.11
CA ALA A 412 -1.29 17.52 15.86
C ALA A 412 -0.01 17.71 15.02
N ILE A 413 -0.01 17.22 13.76
CA ILE A 413 1.11 17.37 12.83
C ILE A 413 1.36 18.84 12.48
N LEU A 414 0.29 19.63 12.30
CA LEU A 414 0.33 21.03 11.88
C LEU A 414 0.40 22.02 13.05
N SER A 415 0.42 21.55 14.29
CA SER A 415 0.36 22.38 15.50
C SER A 415 1.43 23.48 15.59
N ALA A 416 2.63 23.23 15.03
CA ALA A 416 3.74 24.19 15.00
C ALA A 416 3.88 24.92 13.64
N VAL A 417 2.95 24.72 12.71
CA VAL A 417 3.00 25.25 11.34
C VAL A 417 2.23 26.57 11.27
N PRO A 418 2.82 27.66 10.75
CA PRO A 418 2.08 28.90 10.48
C PRO A 418 0.94 28.66 9.49
N THR A 419 -0.30 29.00 9.87
CA THR A 419 -1.49 28.88 9.02
C THR A 419 -2.10 30.25 8.70
N GLU A 420 -2.77 30.34 7.56
CA GLU A 420 -3.62 31.48 7.22
C GLU A 420 -5.05 31.18 7.65
N GLY A 421 -5.43 31.66 8.84
CA GLY A 421 -6.72 31.37 9.45
C GLY A 421 -6.85 29.92 9.93
N ASP A 422 -8.10 29.52 10.17
CA ASP A 422 -8.44 28.16 10.57
C ASP A 422 -8.49 27.24 9.35
N LEU A 423 -7.72 26.16 9.39
CA LEU A 423 -7.72 25.14 8.35
C LEU A 423 -8.94 24.23 8.49
N ASP A 424 -9.62 23.96 7.38
CA ASP A 424 -10.72 22.98 7.34
C ASP A 424 -10.17 21.56 7.28
N LEU A 425 -9.65 21.08 8.41
CA LEU A 425 -9.06 19.74 8.54
C LEU A 425 -10.10 18.63 8.43
N THR A 426 -11.37 18.92 8.71
CA THR A 426 -12.47 17.96 8.60
C THR A 426 -12.72 17.60 7.14
N SER A 427 -12.77 18.59 6.24
CA SER A 427 -12.88 18.37 4.80
C SER A 427 -11.68 17.61 4.22
N VAL A 428 -10.45 17.98 4.63
CA VAL A 428 -9.23 17.27 4.22
C VAL A 428 -9.26 15.81 4.73
N ALA A 429 -9.71 15.58 5.96
CA ALA A 429 -9.83 14.24 6.53
C ALA A 429 -10.87 13.37 5.80
N ALA A 430 -12.00 13.94 5.38
CA ALA A 430 -13.01 13.24 4.59
C ALA A 430 -12.46 12.79 3.22
N ARG A 431 -11.54 13.57 2.62
CA ARG A 431 -10.89 13.26 1.34
C ARG A 431 -9.65 12.37 1.45
N THR A 432 -9.34 11.84 2.64
CA THR A 432 -8.16 10.98 2.89
C THR A 432 -8.51 9.58 3.43
N PRO A 433 -9.51 8.86 2.89
CA PRO A 433 -9.81 7.51 3.35
C PRO A 433 -8.59 6.59 3.16
N GLY A 434 -8.28 5.80 4.20
CA GLY A 434 -7.14 4.87 4.22
C GLY A 434 -5.77 5.51 4.45
N PHE A 435 -5.68 6.85 4.59
CA PHE A 435 -4.44 7.52 4.97
C PHE A 435 -4.07 7.20 6.42
N VAL A 436 -2.82 6.84 6.65
CA VAL A 436 -2.25 6.66 7.99
C VAL A 436 -1.50 7.92 8.45
N ALA A 437 -1.07 7.94 9.72
CA ALA A 437 -0.29 9.06 10.27
C ALA A 437 0.94 9.43 9.41
N GLY A 438 1.65 8.43 8.87
CA GLY A 438 2.76 8.64 7.95
C GLY A 438 2.38 9.37 6.66
N ASP A 439 1.20 9.04 6.09
CA ASP A 439 0.67 9.67 4.88
C ASP A 439 0.24 11.10 5.14
N LEU A 440 -0.45 11.34 6.25
CA LEU A 440 -0.86 12.68 6.67
C LEU A 440 0.35 13.57 6.95
N ALA A 441 1.44 13.01 7.48
CA ALA A 441 2.69 13.74 7.64
C ALA A 441 3.35 14.06 6.28
N ALA A 442 3.24 13.16 5.29
CA ALA A 442 3.69 13.43 3.93
C ALA A 442 2.83 14.51 3.25
N LEU A 443 1.51 14.46 3.44
CA LEU A 443 0.56 15.48 2.99
C LEU A 443 0.87 16.86 3.57
N ALA A 444 1.12 16.94 4.89
CA ALA A 444 1.50 18.18 5.56
C ALA A 444 2.83 18.75 5.04
N ARG A 445 3.84 17.89 4.83
CA ARG A 445 5.11 18.29 4.22
C ARG A 445 4.89 18.85 2.81
N GLU A 446 4.02 18.21 2.05
CA GLU A 446 3.70 18.65 0.70
C GLU A 446 3.01 20.01 0.66
N ALA A 447 1.99 20.17 1.49
CA ALA A 447 1.26 21.42 1.61
C ALA A 447 2.20 22.57 2.06
N ALA A 448 3.13 22.32 2.97
CA ALA A 448 4.12 23.31 3.41
C ALA A 448 5.03 23.80 2.27
N LEU A 449 5.37 22.92 1.31
CA LEU A 449 6.16 23.30 0.14
C LEU A 449 5.37 24.14 -0.85
N ARG A 450 4.08 23.85 -1.01
CA ARG A 450 3.17 24.66 -1.82
C ARG A 450 3.03 26.06 -1.22
N ALA A 451 2.86 26.14 0.10
CA ALA A 451 2.84 27.40 0.84
C ALA A 451 4.15 28.20 0.70
N ALA A 452 5.32 27.55 0.85
CA ALA A 452 6.62 28.18 0.62
C ALA A 452 6.79 28.66 -0.84
N THR A 453 6.32 27.85 -1.78
CA THR A 453 6.07 28.13 -3.19
C THR A 453 5.47 29.50 -3.43
N ARG A 454 4.21 29.59 -3.00
CA ARG A 454 3.38 30.78 -3.12
C ARG A 454 4.00 31.99 -2.44
N ALA A 455 4.48 31.81 -1.21
CA ALA A 455 5.07 32.90 -0.43
C ALA A 455 6.29 33.51 -1.12
N SER A 456 7.07 32.71 -1.85
CA SER A 456 8.17 33.22 -2.66
C SER A 456 7.71 34.07 -3.82
N SER A 457 6.75 33.58 -4.61
CA SER A 457 6.26 34.31 -5.78
C SER A 457 5.62 35.63 -5.37
N GLU A 458 4.96 35.65 -4.22
CA GLU A 458 4.28 36.82 -3.66
C GLU A 458 5.18 37.69 -2.78
N LYS A 459 6.43 37.26 -2.51
CA LYS A 459 7.36 37.90 -1.55
C LYS A 459 6.73 38.12 -0.16
N SER A 460 5.95 37.16 0.31
CA SER A 460 5.22 37.18 1.58
C SER A 460 5.79 36.17 2.58
N LYS A 461 5.30 36.20 3.83
CA LYS A 461 5.67 35.19 4.83
C LYS A 461 4.94 33.87 4.53
N PRO A 462 5.61 32.72 4.63
CA PRO A 462 4.98 31.45 4.31
C PRO A 462 3.95 31.07 5.38
N SER A 463 2.72 30.85 4.94
CA SER A 463 1.59 30.41 5.76
C SER A 463 0.76 29.38 4.99
N LEU A 464 0.32 28.34 5.68
CA LEU A 464 -0.41 27.22 5.11
C LEU A 464 -1.90 27.56 4.93
N ARG A 465 -2.47 27.21 3.78
CA ARG A 465 -3.90 27.32 3.47
C ARG A 465 -4.54 25.94 3.30
N THR A 466 -5.86 25.83 3.44
CA THR A 466 -6.61 24.61 3.13
C THR A 466 -6.35 24.16 1.68
N GLU A 467 -6.24 25.10 0.74
CA GLU A 467 -5.92 24.83 -0.67
C GLU A 467 -4.56 24.11 -0.86
N ASP A 468 -3.57 24.38 -0.01
CA ASP A 468 -2.28 23.69 -0.07
C ASP A 468 -2.42 22.23 0.30
N LEU A 469 -3.24 21.93 1.31
CA LEU A 469 -3.53 20.55 1.75
C LEU A 469 -4.36 19.81 0.69
N LEU A 470 -5.36 20.48 0.10
CA LEU A 470 -6.18 19.87 -0.95
C LEU A 470 -5.36 19.59 -2.21
N GLY A 471 -4.53 20.55 -2.65
CA GLY A 471 -3.65 20.32 -3.79
C GLY A 471 -2.56 19.28 -3.52
N ALA A 472 -2.14 19.10 -2.26
CA ALA A 472 -1.20 18.04 -1.88
C ALA A 472 -1.77 16.63 -2.08
N LEU A 473 -3.10 16.45 -2.04
CA LEU A 473 -3.76 15.17 -2.30
C LEU A 473 -3.53 14.68 -3.73
N ASP A 474 -3.34 15.60 -4.68
CA ASP A 474 -3.11 15.28 -6.09
C ASP A 474 -1.72 14.68 -6.34
N VAL A 475 -0.91 14.48 -5.31
CA VAL A 475 0.50 14.05 -5.44
C VAL A 475 0.88 13.01 -4.39
N ILE A 476 0.27 13.04 -3.20
CA ILE A 476 0.59 12.12 -2.12
C ILE A 476 -0.22 10.84 -2.23
N ARG A 477 0.50 9.73 -2.40
CA ARG A 477 -0.05 8.37 -2.35
C ARG A 477 -0.16 7.88 -0.91
N PRO A 478 -1.29 7.31 -0.48
CA PRO A 478 -1.37 6.64 0.82
C PRO A 478 -0.59 5.33 0.80
N VAL A 479 0.20 5.07 1.85
CA VAL A 479 1.08 3.91 1.97
C VAL A 479 0.28 2.59 1.92
N SER A 480 -0.95 2.58 2.43
CA SER A 480 -1.88 1.44 2.33
C SER A 480 -2.09 0.95 0.87
N ARG A 481 -1.87 1.81 -0.13
CA ARG A 481 -2.02 1.48 -1.55
C ARG A 481 -0.74 0.97 -2.21
N SER A 482 0.38 0.84 -1.51
CA SER A 482 1.72 0.67 -2.12
C SER A 482 2.16 -0.79 -2.32
N GLY A 483 1.65 -1.72 -1.50
CA GLY A 483 2.15 -3.10 -1.42
C GLY A 483 1.15 -4.20 -1.84
N SER A 484 -0.12 -3.85 -2.02
CA SER A 484 -1.18 -4.80 -2.38
C SER A 484 -1.89 -4.29 -3.63
N PRO A 485 -2.34 -5.16 -4.55
CA PRO A 485 -3.36 -4.81 -5.56
C PRO A 485 -4.74 -4.58 -4.89
N GLU A 486 -4.75 -4.07 -3.66
CA GLU A 486 -5.93 -3.55 -3.02
C GLU A 486 -6.41 -2.41 -3.86
N VAL A 487 -7.62 -2.63 -4.35
CA VAL A 487 -8.31 -1.76 -5.26
C VAL A 487 -8.41 -0.39 -4.63
N ALA A 488 -7.95 0.63 -5.36
CA ALA A 488 -8.22 2.01 -5.03
C ALA A 488 -9.73 2.22 -4.80
N LEU A 489 -10.12 2.37 -3.54
CA LEU A 489 -11.36 3.02 -3.15
C LEU A 489 -11.05 4.51 -3.14
N GLY A 490 -11.65 5.25 -4.08
CA GLY A 490 -11.51 6.70 -4.09
C GLY A 490 -11.63 7.44 -5.42
N SER A 491 -12.06 6.83 -6.53
CA SER A 491 -12.34 7.60 -7.75
C SER A 491 -13.79 7.49 -8.26
N ILE A 492 -14.59 6.58 -7.72
CA ILE A 492 -15.92 6.26 -8.24
C ILE A 492 -16.86 6.18 -7.05
N THR A 493 -17.90 7.01 -7.04
CA THR A 493 -18.97 7.01 -6.04
C THR A 493 -20.18 6.24 -6.57
N LEU A 494 -21.15 5.92 -5.72
CA LEU A 494 -22.43 5.34 -6.15
C LEU A 494 -23.14 6.20 -7.19
N ASP A 495 -22.92 7.52 -7.18
CA ASP A 495 -23.51 8.44 -8.16
C ASP A 495 -22.90 8.25 -9.56
N ASP A 496 -21.66 7.76 -9.64
CA ASP A 496 -20.96 7.47 -10.89
C ASP A 496 -21.31 6.09 -11.49
N VAL A 497 -22.03 5.24 -10.76
CA VAL A 497 -22.46 3.93 -11.26
C VAL A 497 -23.73 4.10 -12.09
N GLY A 498 -23.67 3.95 -13.41
CA GLY A 498 -24.86 3.96 -14.27
C GLY A 498 -25.87 2.87 -13.90
N ASP A 499 -27.16 3.19 -14.09
CA ASP A 499 -28.34 2.33 -13.91
C ASP A 499 -28.13 1.01 -13.13
N MET A 500 -28.48 1.08 -11.85
CA MET A 500 -28.57 -0.04 -10.92
C MET A 500 -29.46 0.39 -9.75
N VAL A 501 -30.57 1.10 -10.01
CA VAL A 501 -31.32 1.84 -8.96
C VAL A 501 -31.72 0.92 -7.81
N GLU A 502 -32.32 -0.23 -8.13
CA GLU A 502 -32.75 -1.21 -7.13
C GLU A 502 -31.57 -1.84 -6.40
N THR A 503 -30.50 -2.21 -7.11
CA THR A 503 -29.28 -2.78 -6.52
C THR A 503 -28.59 -1.78 -5.59
N LYS A 504 -28.45 -0.51 -6.01
CA LYS A 504 -27.87 0.57 -5.22
C LYS A 504 -28.67 0.85 -3.97
N GLN A 505 -30.00 0.90 -4.10
CA GLN A 505 -30.88 1.07 -2.97
C GLN A 505 -30.72 -0.11 -2.01
N ALA A 506 -30.84 -1.34 -2.49
CA ALA A 506 -30.68 -2.54 -1.66
C ALA A 506 -29.33 -2.58 -0.92
N LEU A 507 -28.23 -2.23 -1.59
CA LEU A 507 -26.90 -2.15 -0.99
C LEU A 507 -26.77 -0.99 0.00
N THR A 508 -27.37 0.16 -0.30
CA THR A 508 -27.36 1.32 0.61
C THR A 508 -28.11 0.98 1.90
N GLU A 509 -29.28 0.36 1.79
CA GLU A 509 -30.10 -0.07 2.93
C GLU A 509 -29.45 -1.20 3.73
N ALA A 510 -28.84 -2.18 3.06
CA ALA A 510 -28.26 -3.35 3.72
C ALA A 510 -26.83 -3.16 4.22
N VAL A 511 -26.08 -2.18 3.69
CA VAL A 511 -24.66 -1.99 4.03
C VAL A 511 -24.42 -0.60 4.61
N LEU A 512 -24.80 0.48 3.91
CA LEU A 512 -24.46 1.84 4.33
C LEU A 512 -25.25 2.28 5.56
N TRP A 513 -26.57 2.08 5.58
CA TRP A 513 -27.41 2.54 6.69
C TRP A 513 -27.02 1.93 8.05
N PRO A 514 -26.76 0.61 8.17
CA PRO A 514 -26.26 0.03 9.41
C PRO A 514 -24.97 0.68 9.91
N LEU A 515 -24.05 0.99 8.99
CA LEU A 515 -22.73 1.53 9.30
C LEU A 515 -22.74 3.05 9.56
N GLN A 516 -23.65 3.79 8.93
CA GLN A 516 -23.75 5.25 9.04
C GLN A 516 -24.74 5.71 10.12
N HIS A 517 -25.73 4.87 10.46
CA HIS A 517 -26.81 5.21 11.37
C HIS A 517 -27.07 4.13 12.44
N PRO A 518 -26.04 3.63 13.15
CA PRO A 518 -26.20 2.55 14.14
C PRO A 518 -27.19 2.91 15.26
N ASP A 519 -27.18 4.17 15.73
CA ASP A 519 -28.11 4.67 16.75
C ASP A 519 -29.58 4.58 16.32
N THR A 520 -29.85 4.73 15.02
CA THR A 520 -31.21 4.65 14.50
C THR A 520 -31.70 3.21 14.52
N PHE A 521 -30.87 2.24 14.13
CA PHE A 521 -31.20 0.82 14.23
C PHE A 521 -31.42 0.39 15.69
N ALA A 522 -30.52 0.79 16.59
CA ALA A 522 -30.64 0.51 18.02
C ALA A 522 -31.94 1.09 18.61
N ARG A 523 -32.29 2.34 18.27
CA ARG A 523 -33.51 3.00 18.74
C ARG A 523 -34.78 2.35 18.19
N LEU A 524 -34.76 1.87 16.95
CA LEU A 524 -35.91 1.22 16.31
C LEU A 524 -36.04 -0.26 16.69
N GLY A 525 -35.05 -0.85 17.36
CA GLY A 525 -35.05 -2.27 17.73
C GLY A 525 -34.99 -3.21 16.52
N VAL A 526 -34.38 -2.75 15.42
CA VAL A 526 -34.22 -3.53 14.18
C VAL A 526 -32.80 -4.08 14.13
N ASP A 527 -32.67 -5.39 13.97
CA ASP A 527 -31.36 -6.02 13.76
C ASP A 527 -30.87 -5.71 12.34
N PRO A 528 -29.66 -5.12 12.19
CA PRO A 528 -29.07 -4.91 10.88
C PRO A 528 -28.69 -6.26 10.25
N PRO A 529 -28.78 -6.38 8.90
CA PRO A 529 -28.39 -7.60 8.22
C PRO A 529 -26.89 -7.88 8.43
N ARG A 530 -26.56 -9.13 8.75
CA ARG A 530 -25.17 -9.55 9.03
C ARG A 530 -24.31 -9.64 7.77
N GLY A 531 -24.94 -9.98 6.65
CA GLY A 531 -24.24 -10.14 5.40
C GLY A 531 -25.12 -10.16 4.17
N VAL A 532 -24.50 -9.77 3.06
CA VAL A 532 -25.12 -9.62 1.74
C VAL A 532 -24.41 -10.52 0.75
N LEU A 533 -25.15 -11.28 -0.05
CA LEU A 533 -24.62 -11.98 -1.23
C LEU A 533 -25.04 -11.24 -2.49
N LEU A 534 -24.07 -10.68 -3.20
CA LEU A 534 -24.22 -10.09 -4.51
C LEU A 534 -23.98 -11.17 -5.58
N PHE A 535 -24.94 -11.43 -6.45
CA PHE A 535 -24.79 -12.42 -7.52
C PHE A 535 -25.36 -11.92 -8.84
N GLY A 536 -24.80 -12.39 -9.95
CA GLY A 536 -25.21 -11.97 -11.29
C GLY A 536 -24.20 -12.39 -12.35
N PRO A 537 -24.47 -12.12 -13.63
CA PRO A 537 -23.61 -12.53 -14.72
C PRO A 537 -22.19 -11.92 -14.60
N PRO A 538 -21.16 -12.59 -15.15
CA PRO A 538 -19.81 -12.03 -15.18
C PRO A 538 -19.79 -10.70 -15.97
N GLY A 539 -18.92 -9.79 -15.58
CA GLY A 539 -18.77 -8.50 -16.28
C GLY A 539 -19.86 -7.45 -16.02
N CYS A 540 -20.90 -7.74 -15.22
CA CYS A 540 -21.98 -6.79 -14.88
C CYS A 540 -21.65 -5.85 -13.69
N GLY A 541 -20.38 -5.66 -13.34
CA GLY A 541 -20.02 -4.62 -12.36
C GLY A 541 -20.25 -4.95 -10.88
N LYS A 542 -20.38 -6.22 -10.47
CA LYS A 542 -20.48 -6.62 -9.04
C LYS A 542 -19.34 -6.05 -8.17
N THR A 543 -18.10 -6.31 -8.56
CA THR A 543 -16.92 -5.75 -7.89
C THR A 543 -16.89 -4.22 -8.01
N PHE A 544 -17.44 -3.65 -9.08
CA PHE A 544 -17.47 -2.21 -9.32
C PHE A 544 -18.44 -1.47 -8.39
N VAL A 545 -19.69 -1.94 -8.26
CA VAL A 545 -20.69 -1.33 -7.38
C VAL A 545 -20.28 -1.41 -5.91
N VAL A 546 -19.61 -2.49 -5.49
CA VAL A 546 -19.09 -2.61 -4.13
C VAL A 546 -17.99 -1.58 -3.85
N ARG A 547 -17.13 -1.32 -4.84
CA ARG A 547 -16.10 -0.27 -4.72
C ARG A 547 -16.74 1.11 -4.60
N ALA A 548 -17.77 1.37 -5.42
CA ALA A 548 -18.50 2.63 -5.39
C ALA A 548 -19.25 2.83 -4.06
N LEU A 549 -19.89 1.79 -3.55
CA LEU A 549 -20.56 1.73 -2.24
C LEU A 549 -19.60 2.10 -1.12
N ALA A 550 -18.43 1.48 -1.10
CA ALA A 550 -17.41 1.73 -0.10
C ALA A 550 -16.85 3.16 -0.16
N ALA A 551 -16.63 3.70 -1.37
CA ALA A 551 -16.18 5.07 -1.56
C ALA A 551 -17.24 6.09 -1.08
N SER A 552 -18.51 5.89 -1.45
CA SER A 552 -19.63 6.71 -0.98
C SER A 552 -19.83 6.63 0.53
N GLY A 553 -19.65 5.44 1.10
CA GLY A 553 -19.80 5.19 2.52
C GLY A 553 -18.63 5.69 3.38
N GLN A 554 -17.50 6.05 2.76
CA GLN A 554 -16.23 6.35 3.45
C GLN A 554 -15.79 5.24 4.43
N LEU A 555 -16.11 3.99 4.09
CA LEU A 555 -15.89 2.81 4.93
C LEU A 555 -14.47 2.28 4.75
N SER A 556 -13.90 1.66 5.80
CA SER A 556 -12.73 0.81 5.62
C SER A 556 -13.17 -0.49 4.91
N VAL A 557 -12.40 -0.98 3.95
CA VAL A 557 -12.77 -2.19 3.19
C VAL A 557 -11.64 -3.19 3.18
N HIS A 558 -11.99 -4.42 3.50
CA HIS A 558 -11.09 -5.56 3.47
C HIS A 558 -11.52 -6.45 2.31
N THR A 559 -10.81 -6.38 1.18
CA THR A 559 -11.15 -7.17 -0.01
C THR A 559 -10.29 -8.42 -0.08
N VAL A 560 -10.93 -9.57 -0.30
CA VAL A 560 -10.26 -10.84 -0.54
C VAL A 560 -10.91 -11.53 -1.73
N LYS A 561 -10.10 -12.03 -2.65
CA LYS A 561 -10.55 -12.93 -3.72
C LYS A 561 -10.44 -14.38 -3.26
N GLY A 562 -11.49 -15.17 -3.45
CA GLY A 562 -11.55 -16.57 -3.02
C GLY A 562 -10.38 -17.41 -3.51
N ALA A 563 -10.01 -17.29 -4.79
CA ALA A 563 -8.87 -18.01 -5.36
C ALA A 563 -7.52 -17.62 -4.71
N GLU A 564 -7.29 -16.33 -4.43
CA GLU A 564 -6.03 -15.87 -3.83
C GLU A 564 -5.83 -16.39 -2.40
N LEU A 565 -6.91 -16.54 -1.64
CA LEU A 565 -6.84 -17.05 -0.26
C LEU A 565 -6.59 -18.56 -0.20
N MET A 566 -6.95 -19.29 -1.27
CA MET A 566 -6.68 -20.73 -1.38
C MET A 566 -5.25 -21.01 -1.88
N ASP A 567 -4.76 -20.27 -2.89
CA ASP A 567 -3.48 -20.56 -3.54
C ASP A 567 -2.25 -20.07 -2.77
N LYS A 568 -2.28 -18.87 -2.19
CA LYS A 568 -1.13 -18.28 -1.48
C LYS A 568 -0.83 -18.97 -0.14
N TRP A 569 -1.70 -19.88 0.32
CA TRP A 569 -1.81 -20.28 1.73
C TRP A 569 -1.96 -21.78 1.95
N VAL A 570 -1.19 -22.60 1.24
CA VAL A 570 -1.15 -24.04 1.46
C VAL A 570 -0.78 -24.33 2.92
N GLY A 571 -1.79 -24.68 3.74
CA GLY A 571 -1.64 -25.03 5.16
C GLY A 571 -2.08 -23.98 6.20
N SER A 572 -2.45 -22.75 5.82
CA SER A 572 -2.83 -21.67 6.77
C SER A 572 -4.07 -20.84 6.40
N SER A 573 -4.86 -21.26 5.40
CA SER A 573 -6.05 -20.52 4.94
C SER A 573 -7.11 -20.25 6.03
N GLU A 574 -7.29 -21.16 7.00
CA GLU A 574 -8.21 -20.94 8.15
C GLU A 574 -7.79 -19.76 9.03
N LYS A 575 -6.49 -19.58 9.23
CA LYS A 575 -5.95 -18.47 10.02
C LYS A 575 -6.11 -17.16 9.25
N ALA A 576 -5.91 -17.18 7.94
CA ALA A 576 -6.10 -16.00 7.09
C ALA A 576 -7.54 -15.46 7.16
N VAL A 577 -8.55 -16.35 7.20
CA VAL A 577 -9.96 -15.96 7.41
C VAL A 577 -10.15 -15.31 8.78
N ARG A 578 -9.61 -15.90 9.86
CA ARG A 578 -9.68 -15.32 11.21
C ARG A 578 -9.01 -13.96 11.30
N ASP A 579 -7.82 -13.83 10.73
CA ASP A 579 -7.05 -12.58 10.69
C ASP A 579 -7.79 -11.49 9.89
N LEU A 580 -8.48 -11.86 8.80
CA LEU A 580 -9.31 -10.96 8.00
C LEU A 580 -10.44 -10.35 8.84
N PHE A 581 -11.22 -11.19 9.52
CA PHE A 581 -12.33 -10.73 10.34
C PHE A 581 -11.87 -9.95 11.58
N ALA A 582 -10.74 -10.33 12.18
CA ALA A 582 -10.12 -9.54 13.25
C ALA A 582 -9.80 -8.12 12.79
N ARG A 583 -9.09 -7.97 11.65
CA ARG A 583 -8.76 -6.67 11.07
C ARG A 583 -9.98 -5.82 10.73
N ALA A 584 -11.05 -6.45 10.26
CA ALA A 584 -12.29 -5.77 9.96
C ALA A 584 -12.96 -5.20 11.22
N ARG A 585 -13.04 -5.99 12.30
CA ARG A 585 -13.56 -5.51 13.61
C ARG A 585 -12.74 -4.35 14.17
N GLU A 586 -11.43 -4.41 13.99
CA GLU A 586 -10.51 -3.39 14.50
C GLU A 586 -10.54 -2.07 13.71
N SER A 587 -11.11 -2.08 12.51
CA SER A 587 -11.21 -0.91 11.63
C SER A 587 -12.66 -0.49 11.38
N ALA A 588 -13.58 -0.97 12.21
CA ALA A 588 -14.99 -0.62 12.17
C ALA A 588 -15.18 0.92 12.25
N PRO A 589 -16.11 1.54 11.49
CA PRO A 589 -17.06 0.90 10.59
C PRO A 589 -16.40 0.34 9.31
N SER A 590 -16.60 -0.96 9.04
CA SER A 590 -15.87 -1.68 7.99
C SER A 590 -16.75 -2.60 7.15
N LEU A 591 -16.29 -2.85 5.93
CA LEU A 591 -16.89 -3.77 4.97
C LEU A 591 -15.87 -4.87 4.62
N ILE A 592 -16.24 -6.12 4.87
CA ILE A 592 -15.49 -7.28 4.35
C ILE A 592 -16.07 -7.63 2.99
N PHE A 593 -15.25 -7.53 1.94
CA PHE A 593 -15.65 -7.91 0.59
C PHE A 593 -14.98 -9.23 0.16
N LEU A 594 -15.80 -10.28 0.05
CA LEU A 594 -15.39 -11.62 -0.39
C LEU A 594 -15.76 -11.80 -1.87
N ASP A 595 -14.84 -11.48 -2.78
CA ASP A 595 -15.05 -11.68 -4.21
C ASP A 595 -14.79 -13.16 -4.59
N GLU A 596 -15.56 -13.67 -5.55
CA GLU A 596 -15.55 -15.10 -5.93
C GLU A 596 -15.74 -16.03 -4.72
N VAL A 597 -16.74 -15.74 -3.90
CA VAL A 597 -17.02 -16.51 -2.66
C VAL A 597 -17.34 -17.99 -2.93
N ASP A 598 -17.76 -18.34 -4.15
CA ASP A 598 -17.94 -19.72 -4.60
C ASP A 598 -16.63 -20.51 -4.67
N ALA A 599 -15.49 -19.85 -4.92
CA ALA A 599 -14.17 -20.47 -4.84
C ALA A 599 -13.71 -20.67 -3.39
N LEU A 600 -14.07 -19.75 -2.50
CA LEU A 600 -13.73 -19.82 -1.07
C LEU A 600 -14.57 -20.85 -0.33
N ALA A 601 -15.85 -20.98 -0.70
CA ALA A 601 -16.82 -21.80 -0.02
C ALA A 601 -17.69 -22.63 -0.97
N PRO A 602 -17.08 -23.57 -1.72
CA PRO A 602 -17.81 -24.47 -2.59
C PRO A 602 -18.70 -25.41 -1.76
N ARG A 603 -19.70 -26.02 -2.41
CA ARG A 603 -20.48 -27.10 -1.80
C ARG A 603 -19.56 -28.22 -1.31
N ARG A 604 -19.80 -28.65 -0.06
CA ARG A 604 -19.06 -29.74 0.58
C ARG A 604 -19.01 -30.98 -0.31
N GLY A 605 -17.82 -31.56 -0.46
CA GLY A 605 -17.58 -32.74 -1.30
C GLY A 605 -17.35 -32.48 -2.78
N GLN A 606 -17.34 -31.22 -3.25
CA GLN A 606 -16.90 -30.88 -4.62
C GLN A 606 -15.39 -30.58 -4.73
N SER A 607 -14.71 -30.33 -3.61
CA SER A 607 -13.28 -30.07 -3.55
C SER A 607 -12.49 -31.37 -3.55
N SER A 608 -11.54 -31.56 -4.47
CA SER A 608 -10.64 -32.73 -4.51
C SER A 608 -9.49 -32.66 -3.51
N ASP A 609 -9.37 -31.55 -2.78
CA ASP A 609 -8.27 -31.31 -1.84
C ASP A 609 -8.52 -31.98 -0.49
N SER A 610 -7.45 -32.22 0.25
CA SER A 610 -7.33 -32.98 1.52
C SER A 610 -8.12 -32.43 2.72
N GLY A 611 -9.38 -31.99 2.54
CA GLY A 611 -10.25 -31.40 3.55
C GLY A 611 -9.86 -29.96 3.93
N VAL A 612 -9.01 -29.30 3.14
CA VAL A 612 -8.62 -27.89 3.38
C VAL A 612 -9.79 -26.94 3.14
N GLY A 613 -10.48 -27.09 1.99
CA GLY A 613 -11.65 -26.26 1.65
C GLY A 613 -12.76 -26.34 2.71
N ASP A 614 -13.10 -27.53 3.18
CA ASP A 614 -14.14 -27.72 4.20
C ASP A 614 -13.78 -27.02 5.53
N ARG A 615 -12.49 -26.98 5.90
CA ARG A 615 -12.04 -26.29 7.11
C ARG A 615 -12.07 -24.77 6.96
N VAL A 616 -11.73 -24.24 5.78
CA VAL A 616 -11.87 -22.81 5.47
C VAL A 616 -13.34 -22.39 5.52
N VAL A 617 -14.25 -23.19 4.96
CA VAL A 617 -15.70 -22.97 5.07
C VAL A 617 -16.13 -22.97 6.54
N ALA A 618 -15.68 -23.94 7.34
CA ALA A 618 -16.00 -24.00 8.76
C ALA A 618 -15.49 -22.75 9.53
N ALA A 619 -14.28 -22.28 9.23
CA ALA A 619 -13.74 -21.06 9.81
C ALA A 619 -14.57 -19.82 9.42
N LEU A 620 -14.93 -19.69 8.13
CA LEU A 620 -15.78 -18.59 7.66
C LEU A 620 -17.16 -18.60 8.33
N LEU A 621 -17.79 -19.77 8.45
CA LEU A 621 -19.06 -19.89 9.16
C LEU A 621 -18.93 -19.50 10.64
N THR A 622 -17.84 -19.89 11.29
CA THR A 622 -17.57 -19.54 12.69
C THR A 622 -17.40 -18.03 12.88
N GLU A 623 -16.71 -17.36 11.95
CA GLU A 623 -16.53 -15.90 12.00
C GLU A 623 -17.83 -15.13 11.72
N LEU A 624 -18.68 -15.64 10.81
CA LEU A 624 -20.00 -15.07 10.52
C LEU A 624 -20.99 -15.27 11.67
N ASP A 625 -20.96 -16.44 12.32
CA ASP A 625 -21.82 -16.79 13.46
C ASP A 625 -21.34 -16.17 14.80
N GLY A 626 -20.18 -15.50 14.81
CA GLY A 626 -19.34 -15.21 15.98
C GLY A 626 -20.02 -14.92 17.33
N VAL A 627 -19.32 -15.25 18.42
CA VAL A 627 -19.80 -15.06 19.81
C VAL A 627 -20.00 -13.59 20.17
N GLU A 628 -19.15 -12.71 19.62
CA GLU A 628 -19.33 -11.26 19.68
C GLU A 628 -20.08 -10.81 18.41
N PRO A 629 -21.17 -10.03 18.55
CA PRO A 629 -21.83 -9.45 17.39
C PRO A 629 -20.82 -8.61 16.61
N LEU A 630 -20.76 -8.81 15.29
CA LEU A 630 -20.11 -7.89 14.34
C LEU A 630 -20.81 -6.52 14.41
N GLN A 631 -20.49 -5.73 15.43
CA GLN A 631 -20.94 -4.34 15.55
C GLN A 631 -20.13 -3.53 14.55
N ASP A 632 -20.83 -2.79 13.69
CA ASP A 632 -20.24 -1.91 12.69
C ASP A 632 -19.31 -2.63 11.67
N VAL A 633 -19.54 -3.93 11.44
CA VAL A 633 -18.89 -4.70 10.37
C VAL A 633 -19.94 -5.41 9.53
N VAL A 634 -19.94 -5.16 8.23
CA VAL A 634 -20.84 -5.84 7.27
C VAL A 634 -20.01 -6.75 6.36
N VAL A 635 -20.50 -7.97 6.10
CA VAL A 635 -19.87 -8.89 5.14
C VAL A 635 -20.64 -8.89 3.82
N LEU A 636 -19.94 -8.64 2.72
CA LEU A 636 -20.49 -8.71 1.37
C LEU A 636 -19.73 -9.75 0.56
N GLY A 637 -20.42 -10.81 0.15
CA GLY A 637 -19.89 -11.80 -0.80
C GLY A 637 -20.32 -11.47 -2.23
N ALA A 638 -19.46 -11.70 -3.22
CA ALA A 638 -19.81 -11.65 -4.63
C ALA A 638 -19.54 -12.98 -5.33
N THR A 639 -20.44 -13.38 -6.24
CA THR A 639 -20.27 -14.59 -7.05
C THR A 639 -20.92 -14.46 -8.43
N ASN A 640 -20.40 -15.21 -9.40
CA ASN A 640 -21.07 -15.44 -10.69
C ASN A 640 -21.91 -16.73 -10.69
N ARG A 641 -21.73 -17.60 -9.69
CA ARG A 641 -22.24 -18.97 -9.64
C ARG A 641 -22.82 -19.27 -8.24
N PRO A 642 -23.95 -18.64 -7.88
CA PRO A 642 -24.50 -18.76 -6.54
C PRO A 642 -24.98 -20.18 -6.22
N ASP A 643 -25.23 -21.00 -7.25
CA ASP A 643 -25.54 -22.42 -7.12
C ASP A 643 -24.38 -23.24 -6.53
N LEU A 644 -23.12 -22.81 -6.71
CA LEU A 644 -21.94 -23.55 -6.23
C LEU A 644 -21.58 -23.27 -4.77
N ILE A 645 -22.18 -22.27 -4.13
CA ILE A 645 -21.89 -21.90 -2.74
C ILE A 645 -22.48 -22.94 -1.78
N ASP A 646 -21.78 -23.22 -0.67
CA ASP A 646 -22.34 -24.00 0.45
C ASP A 646 -23.64 -23.33 0.96
N PRO A 647 -24.81 -24.01 0.90
CA PRO A 647 -26.07 -23.46 1.39
C PRO A 647 -26.04 -23.04 2.85
N ALA A 648 -25.09 -23.55 3.66
CA ALA A 648 -24.88 -23.09 5.02
C ALA A 648 -24.58 -21.59 5.09
N LEU A 649 -23.88 -21.00 4.12
CA LEU A 649 -23.57 -19.57 4.10
C LEU A 649 -24.81 -18.68 3.88
N LEU A 650 -25.87 -19.23 3.28
CA LEU A 650 -27.07 -18.48 2.89
C LEU A 650 -28.19 -18.55 3.94
N ARG A 651 -27.86 -19.05 5.15
CA ARG A 651 -28.82 -19.13 6.26
C ARG A 651 -28.94 -17.77 6.96
N PRO A 652 -30.08 -17.50 7.63
CA PRO A 652 -30.25 -16.30 8.44
C PRO A 652 -29.09 -16.10 9.44
N GLY A 653 -28.67 -14.85 9.61
CA GLY A 653 -27.50 -14.47 10.42
C GLY A 653 -26.14 -14.55 9.70
N ARG A 654 -26.10 -14.95 8.42
CA ARG A 654 -24.87 -15.04 7.59
C ARG A 654 -25.00 -14.17 6.34
N LEU A 655 -24.87 -14.73 5.14
CA LEU A 655 -25.16 -14.04 3.87
C LEU A 655 -26.66 -14.12 3.55
N GLU A 656 -27.46 -13.53 4.43
CA GLU A 656 -28.92 -13.67 4.42
C GLU A 656 -29.62 -12.77 3.40
N ARG A 657 -29.04 -11.61 3.06
CA ARG A 657 -29.60 -10.71 2.06
C ARG A 657 -29.03 -11.04 0.68
N LEU A 658 -29.87 -11.58 -0.20
CA LEU A 658 -29.49 -11.85 -1.59
C LEU A 658 -29.82 -10.63 -2.46
N VAL A 659 -28.84 -10.16 -3.24
CA VAL A 659 -29.00 -9.04 -4.17
C VAL A 659 -28.57 -9.49 -5.56
N PHE A 660 -29.53 -9.52 -6.49
CA PHE A 660 -29.27 -9.85 -7.89
C PHE A 660 -28.80 -8.60 -8.65
N VAL A 661 -27.68 -8.73 -9.37
CA VAL A 661 -27.19 -7.70 -10.29
C VAL A 661 -27.60 -8.09 -11.71
N PRO A 662 -28.61 -7.42 -12.30
CA PRO A 662 -29.06 -7.72 -13.64
C PRO A 662 -28.01 -7.32 -14.68
N PRO A 663 -28.05 -7.91 -15.89
CA PRO A 663 -27.32 -7.36 -17.02
C PRO A 663 -27.83 -5.94 -17.35
N PRO A 664 -26.94 -5.05 -17.83
CA PRO A 664 -27.31 -3.66 -18.11
C PRO A 664 -28.28 -3.58 -19.29
N ASP A 665 -29.35 -2.79 -19.14
CA ASP A 665 -30.27 -2.46 -20.24
C ASP A 665 -29.67 -1.39 -21.17
N ALA A 666 -30.44 -0.92 -22.17
CA ALA A 666 -29.94 0.09 -23.10
C ALA A 666 -29.61 1.43 -22.42
N ALA A 667 -30.41 1.87 -21.44
CA ALA A 667 -30.15 3.10 -20.70
C ALA A 667 -28.90 2.93 -19.81
N ALA A 668 -28.78 1.79 -19.13
CA ALA A 668 -27.62 1.41 -18.34
C ALA A 668 -26.33 1.42 -19.15
N ARG A 669 -26.35 0.81 -20.34
CA ARG A 669 -25.20 0.81 -21.24
C ARG A 669 -24.82 2.22 -21.65
N GLY A 670 -25.79 3.10 -21.92
CA GLY A 670 -25.55 4.52 -22.19
C GLY A 670 -24.85 5.21 -21.03
N ASP A 671 -25.30 4.98 -19.80
CA ASP A 671 -24.67 5.52 -18.59
C ASP A 671 -23.24 4.98 -18.39
N ILE A 672 -23.03 3.67 -18.58
CA ILE A 672 -21.72 3.03 -18.47
C ILE A 672 -20.75 3.59 -19.52
N LEU A 673 -21.22 3.77 -20.75
CA LEU A 673 -20.43 4.36 -21.84
C LEU A 673 -20.09 5.83 -21.53
N ARG A 674 -21.05 6.63 -21.04
CA ARG A 674 -20.80 8.03 -20.64
C ARG A 674 -19.84 8.14 -19.46
N ALA A 675 -19.95 7.25 -18.47
CA ALA A 675 -19.05 7.22 -17.33
C ALA A 675 -17.63 6.79 -17.73
N THR A 676 -17.51 5.75 -18.57
CA THR A 676 -16.21 5.25 -19.05
C THR A 676 -15.58 6.22 -20.05
N GLY A 677 -16.38 6.88 -20.87
CA GLY A 677 -15.97 7.83 -21.90
C GLY A 677 -15.92 9.28 -21.45
N ARG A 678 -16.09 9.59 -20.14
CA ARG A 678 -16.15 10.96 -19.61
C ARG A 678 -14.96 11.81 -20.05
N ASP A 679 -13.78 11.19 -20.09
CA ASP A 679 -12.52 11.85 -20.44
C ASP A 679 -12.01 11.44 -21.83
N VAL A 680 -12.83 10.76 -22.63
CA VAL A 680 -12.51 10.36 -24.01
C VAL A 680 -13.18 11.36 -24.96
N PRO A 681 -12.45 12.22 -25.67
CA PRO A 681 -13.03 13.05 -26.71
C PRO A 681 -13.67 12.20 -27.82
N LEU A 682 -14.95 12.46 -28.07
CA LEU A 682 -15.76 11.77 -29.08
C LEU A 682 -16.15 12.75 -30.20
N ASP A 683 -16.00 12.33 -31.46
CA ASP A 683 -16.42 13.11 -32.63
C ASP A 683 -17.45 12.32 -33.45
N GLY A 684 -18.68 12.83 -33.49
CA GLY A 684 -19.79 12.20 -34.22
C GLY A 684 -20.22 10.84 -33.68
N VAL A 685 -19.91 10.51 -32.42
CA VAL A 685 -20.35 9.27 -31.75
C VAL A 685 -21.49 9.60 -30.78
N ASP A 686 -22.69 9.10 -31.08
CA ASP A 686 -23.81 9.12 -30.15
C ASP A 686 -23.75 7.88 -29.25
N LEU A 687 -23.51 8.10 -27.95
CA LEU A 687 -23.39 7.03 -26.97
C LEU A 687 -24.71 6.35 -26.64
N ASP A 688 -25.84 7.05 -26.77
CA ASP A 688 -27.16 6.48 -26.50
C ASP A 688 -27.61 5.61 -27.69
N GLU A 689 -27.31 6.03 -28.94
CA GLU A 689 -27.52 5.18 -30.13
C GLU A 689 -26.62 3.94 -30.08
N LEU A 690 -25.34 4.10 -29.73
CA LEU A 690 -24.43 2.98 -29.54
C LEU A 690 -24.95 2.02 -28.45
N ALA A 691 -25.46 2.53 -27.34
CA ALA A 691 -25.97 1.71 -26.24
C ALA A 691 -27.18 0.85 -26.63
N ALA A 692 -28.09 1.38 -27.46
CA ALA A 692 -29.22 0.63 -28.00
C ALA A 692 -28.77 -0.58 -28.84
N ASP A 693 -27.63 -0.43 -29.51
CA ASP A 693 -27.03 -1.38 -30.45
C ASP A 693 -26.14 -2.45 -29.80
N LEU A 694 -25.90 -2.34 -28.48
CA LEU A 694 -25.03 -3.23 -27.70
C LEU A 694 -25.81 -4.25 -26.87
N ASP A 695 -26.90 -4.79 -27.41
CA ASP A 695 -27.62 -5.87 -26.72
C ASP A 695 -26.72 -7.10 -26.51
N GLY A 696 -26.82 -7.71 -25.32
CA GLY A 696 -25.95 -8.83 -24.90
C GLY A 696 -24.52 -8.42 -24.47
N TYR A 697 -24.18 -7.13 -24.47
CA TYR A 697 -22.92 -6.65 -23.90
C TYR A 697 -23.05 -6.43 -22.39
N SER A 698 -22.09 -6.94 -21.63
CA SER A 698 -21.94 -6.63 -20.20
C SER A 698 -21.34 -5.23 -20.00
N ALA A 699 -21.32 -4.75 -18.75
CA ALA A 699 -20.66 -3.47 -18.43
C ALA A 699 -19.17 -3.50 -18.80
N ALA A 700 -18.49 -4.63 -18.54
CA ALA A 700 -17.10 -4.85 -18.92
C ALA A 700 -16.90 -4.82 -20.45
N ASP A 701 -17.84 -5.39 -21.22
CA ASP A 701 -17.76 -5.35 -22.68
C ASP A 701 -17.97 -3.93 -23.21
N CYS A 702 -18.89 -3.15 -22.64
CA CYS A 702 -19.11 -1.75 -23.02
C CYS A 702 -17.84 -0.91 -22.81
N SER A 703 -17.19 -1.06 -21.64
CA SER A 703 -15.91 -0.41 -21.38
C SER A 703 -14.81 -0.91 -22.33
N ALA A 704 -14.80 -2.20 -22.68
CA ALA A 704 -13.87 -2.75 -23.64
C ALA A 704 -14.08 -2.21 -25.07
N VAL A 705 -15.32 -1.97 -25.49
CA VAL A 705 -15.65 -1.34 -26.78
C VAL A 705 -15.04 0.06 -26.85
N LEU A 706 -15.28 0.92 -25.85
CA LEU A 706 -14.69 2.27 -25.84
C LEU A 706 -13.16 2.24 -25.78
N ARG A 707 -12.58 1.33 -24.99
CA ARG A 707 -11.13 1.14 -24.93
C ARG A 707 -10.55 0.74 -26.27
N GLU A 708 -11.14 -0.25 -26.94
CA GLU A 708 -10.67 -0.68 -28.25
C GLU A 708 -10.91 0.40 -29.32
N ALA A 709 -11.98 1.20 -29.20
CA ALA A 709 -12.22 2.34 -30.08
C ALA A 709 -11.14 3.43 -29.91
N ALA A 710 -10.75 3.75 -28.67
CA ALA A 710 -9.63 4.64 -28.39
C ALA A 710 -8.31 4.09 -28.95
N LEU A 711 -8.04 2.79 -28.74
CA LEU A 711 -6.86 2.14 -29.33
C LEU A 711 -6.88 2.16 -30.87
N SER A 712 -8.04 1.96 -31.48
CA SER A 712 -8.22 2.07 -32.94
C SER A 712 -7.95 3.49 -33.44
N ALA A 713 -8.48 4.51 -32.75
CA ALA A 713 -8.22 5.92 -33.07
C ALA A 713 -6.71 6.23 -32.97
N MET A 714 -6.05 5.80 -31.90
CA MET A 714 -4.60 6.00 -31.71
C MET A 714 -3.74 5.24 -32.73
N ARG A 715 -4.16 4.04 -33.15
CA ARG A 715 -3.47 3.28 -34.21
C ARG A 715 -3.65 3.92 -35.58
N ARG A 716 -4.80 4.56 -35.81
CA ARG A 716 -5.11 5.31 -37.04
C ARG A 716 -4.27 6.59 -37.10
N ASP A 717 -4.23 7.35 -36.03
CA ASP A 717 -3.42 8.56 -35.88
C ASP A 717 -3.13 8.82 -34.39
N ILE A 718 -1.86 8.94 -34.02
CA ILE A 718 -1.45 9.18 -32.63
C ILE A 718 -1.84 10.59 -32.14
N ASP A 719 -2.02 11.52 -33.08
CA ASP A 719 -2.48 12.88 -32.83
C ASP A 719 -4.00 13.02 -33.05
N ALA A 720 -4.73 11.90 -33.16
CA ALA A 720 -6.18 11.92 -33.25
C ALA A 720 -6.76 12.68 -32.05
N ALA A 721 -7.54 13.72 -32.37
CA ALA A 721 -8.16 14.57 -31.36
C ALA A 721 -9.40 13.93 -30.71
N ALA A 722 -9.99 12.92 -31.34
CA ALA A 722 -11.20 12.26 -30.88
C ALA A 722 -11.39 10.87 -31.50
N VAL A 723 -12.14 10.03 -30.79
CA VAL A 723 -12.66 8.75 -31.29
C VAL A 723 -13.85 8.99 -32.22
N THR A 724 -13.81 8.38 -33.40
CA THR A 724 -14.86 8.51 -34.42
C THR A 724 -15.76 7.28 -34.49
N ALA A 725 -16.90 7.40 -35.16
CA ALA A 725 -17.81 6.26 -35.39
C ALA A 725 -17.13 5.08 -36.13
N VAL A 726 -16.13 5.35 -36.98
CA VAL A 726 -15.37 4.30 -37.68
C VAL A 726 -14.52 3.49 -36.69
N ASP A 727 -13.91 4.16 -35.71
CA ASP A 727 -13.09 3.51 -34.69
C ASP A 727 -13.97 2.64 -33.76
N VAL A 728 -15.18 3.10 -33.43
CA VAL A 728 -16.18 2.33 -32.66
C VAL A 728 -16.65 1.10 -33.42
N GLU A 729 -16.91 1.22 -34.73
CA GLU A 729 -17.32 0.09 -35.57
C GLU A 729 -16.20 -0.97 -35.69
N GLU A 730 -14.94 -0.54 -35.78
CA GLU A 730 -13.81 -1.47 -35.72
C GLU A 730 -13.72 -2.18 -34.36
N ALA A 731 -13.93 -1.43 -33.27
CA ALA A 731 -13.95 -1.97 -31.92
C ALA A 731 -15.05 -3.02 -31.72
N ARG A 732 -16.28 -2.78 -32.20
CA ARG A 732 -17.40 -3.74 -32.14
C ARG A 732 -17.10 -5.07 -32.86
N ARG A 733 -16.24 -5.06 -33.88
CA ARG A 733 -15.85 -6.30 -34.57
C ARG A 733 -14.90 -7.15 -33.75
N ARG A 734 -14.09 -6.53 -32.89
CA ARG A 734 -13.12 -7.20 -32.01
C ARG A 734 -13.73 -7.59 -30.67
N VAL A 735 -14.55 -6.72 -30.08
CA VAL A 735 -15.21 -6.95 -28.79
C VAL A 735 -16.60 -7.52 -29.05
N ARG A 736 -16.79 -8.81 -28.77
CA ARG A 736 -18.05 -9.54 -28.94
C ARG A 736 -18.89 -9.50 -27.65
N PRO A 737 -20.23 -9.61 -27.74
CA PRO A 737 -21.09 -9.72 -26.56
C PRO A 737 -20.71 -10.98 -25.75
N SER A 738 -20.54 -10.84 -24.44
CA SER A 738 -20.15 -11.94 -23.56
C SER A 738 -21.30 -12.58 -22.77
N LEU A 739 -22.47 -11.95 -22.73
CA LEU A 739 -23.61 -12.45 -21.95
C LEU A 739 -24.31 -13.61 -22.66
N ASP A 740 -24.36 -14.76 -21.97
CA ASP A 740 -25.18 -15.90 -22.38
C ASP A 740 -26.62 -15.76 -21.84
N ALA A 741 -27.59 -15.69 -22.75
CA ALA A 741 -29.00 -15.57 -22.41
C ALA A 741 -29.51 -16.72 -21.51
N ALA A 742 -29.04 -17.95 -21.72
CA ALA A 742 -29.44 -19.08 -20.89
C ALA A 742 -28.90 -18.96 -19.46
N GLN A 743 -27.66 -18.51 -19.30
CA GLN A 743 -27.06 -18.25 -17.99
C GLN A 743 -27.78 -17.10 -17.26
N VAL A 744 -28.09 -16.00 -17.95
CA VAL A 744 -28.82 -14.86 -17.37
C VAL A 744 -30.18 -15.31 -16.85
N GLU A 745 -30.92 -16.10 -17.63
CA GLU A 745 -32.25 -16.57 -17.24
C GLU A 745 -32.18 -17.53 -16.04
N ASN A 746 -31.18 -18.40 -15.99
CA ASN A 746 -30.95 -19.26 -14.84
C ASN A 746 -30.67 -18.46 -13.56
N LEU A 747 -29.94 -17.35 -13.65
CA LEU A 747 -29.65 -16.47 -12.52
C LEU A 747 -30.89 -15.69 -12.07
N ARG A 748 -31.74 -15.22 -13.01
CA ARG A 748 -33.05 -14.62 -12.66
C ARG A 748 -33.95 -15.63 -11.96
N ALA A 749 -34.11 -16.82 -12.52
CA ALA A 749 -34.91 -17.88 -11.92
C ALA A 749 -34.38 -18.30 -10.53
N TYR A 750 -33.07 -18.18 -10.29
CA TYR A 750 -32.48 -18.38 -8.96
C TYR A 750 -32.85 -17.26 -8.00
N ALA A 751 -32.89 -16.01 -8.46
CA ALA A 751 -33.32 -14.86 -7.67
C ALA A 751 -34.79 -15.00 -7.26
N ASP A 752 -35.67 -15.30 -8.21
CA ASP A 752 -37.13 -15.43 -7.96
C ASP A 752 -37.43 -16.52 -6.92
N LYS A 753 -36.78 -17.68 -7.03
CA LYS A 753 -36.97 -18.81 -6.09
C LYS A 753 -36.53 -18.54 -4.64
N ARG A 754 -35.76 -17.49 -4.40
CA ARG A 754 -35.12 -17.19 -3.11
C ARG A 754 -35.52 -15.83 -2.53
N LEU A 755 -36.12 -14.97 -3.34
CA LEU A 755 -36.67 -13.67 -2.93
C LEU A 755 -38.17 -13.76 -2.59
N ASP A 756 -38.86 -14.83 -3.02
CA ASP A 756 -40.14 -15.32 -2.45
C ASP A 756 -39.91 -16.09 -1.13
#